data_AF-A0A438N1R7-F1
#
_entry.id   AF-A0A438N1R7-F1
#
_cell.length_a   1.000
_cell.length_b   1.000
_cell.length_c   1.000
_cell.angle_alpha   90.00
_cell.angle_beta   90.00
_cell.angle_gamma   90.00
#
_symmetry.space_group_name_H-M   'P 1'
#
loop_
_entity.id
_entity.type
_entity.pdbx_description
1 polymer ?
#
loop_
_entity_poly.entity_id
_entity_poly.type
_entity_poly.pdbx_seq_one_letter_code
_entity_poly.pdbx_strand_id
1 'polypeptide(L)'
;MTSEADLRVSSLFGFKDYVVLVTGGASGLGEMASQGFVQNGARVIIASRKESELKKVTERLNKLGPGTCEYIVADLKDKAGCEYLVKEVAKRTDRLTVLLNNTGVTWGAPYDDFPESGWDKVMALNVKSIFYTTQGLQPLLLKGTNPDKPSRVINIASVAGTSSRDVTSGEDGGLAAPGHGTFSYGPSKAACIHLSKIQASKLAPLNIMVNCICPGVFPSRMSNYGIEKFIDTLLEGQPTGRVGKPSDFAGLVLFLSSYASAHITGQVIEIDGGSNVSGWRSTKKRSILSAFGSAGIAVLILAIFFFFKYTNRGRIILDRIGRPGEFDDEQAFAQEEAEALESMDELQRIEYLRAKAFTEANPPESVQTDISLSQFLAIQEKGVSAWEFEPELEIANCFVEARTEIEFFDSECSVQSNLPVPKQNEVYYWEAKIYDKPETSMISIGMTTKPYPLFRLPGYHKTSVAYVSTGHRRFNQPFVPTTYGPAYVQGDVIGVGYRPRTGSIFFTRNGKKLDEIAHNLKSQNFFPTVGANGPCTVHVNFGQMGFVFIEANVKKWGLAPMTGSLAPPPPYGSEQGSILLETGREGTRQSAYEPGHSRTRSGLSRIPGFSGSSPGPIRSPTDISLAQLVHISTQDLPSQGQMDTGDIQHQPVENTPQGQQIIPPPEYSSPTGSRRSSSEGRGEDHQRRPTVGRADQPPIPTYAEAAGPSHS
;
A
#
# COMPACT_ATOMS: atom_id res chain seq x y z
N MET A 1 27.61 -20.83 -7.66
CA MET A 1 27.05 -20.56 -9.00
C MET A 1 27.24 -19.09 -9.42
N THR A 2 28.35 -18.43 -9.08
CA THR A 2 28.57 -16.99 -9.39
C THR A 2 29.84 -16.73 -10.21
N SER A 3 30.64 -17.75 -10.53
CA SER A 3 32.00 -17.57 -11.05
C SER A 3 32.11 -17.34 -12.57
N GLU A 4 31.01 -17.36 -13.34
CA GLU A 4 31.04 -17.23 -14.82
C GLU A 4 30.18 -16.07 -15.39
N ALA A 5 29.54 -15.24 -14.56
CA ALA A 5 28.66 -14.18 -15.07
C ALA A 5 29.43 -12.99 -15.68
N ASP A 6 29.08 -12.59 -16.90
CA ASP A 6 29.66 -11.40 -17.56
C ASP A 6 28.92 -10.12 -17.14
N LEU A 7 29.48 -9.42 -16.15
CA LEU A 7 28.90 -8.21 -15.55
C LEU A 7 29.40 -6.90 -16.20
N ARG A 8 30.06 -6.96 -17.36
CA ARG A 8 30.51 -5.75 -18.06
C ARG A 8 29.32 -4.91 -18.50
N VAL A 9 29.47 -3.58 -18.47
CA VAL A 9 28.44 -2.62 -18.92
C VAL A 9 27.99 -2.92 -20.35
N SER A 10 28.92 -3.28 -21.25
CA SER A 10 28.61 -3.65 -22.64
C SER A 10 27.69 -4.88 -22.74
N SER A 11 27.80 -5.80 -21.78
CA SER A 11 27.00 -7.02 -21.74
C SER A 11 25.64 -6.77 -21.10
N LEU A 12 25.57 -5.97 -20.05
CA LEU A 12 24.31 -5.62 -19.38
C LEU A 12 23.45 -4.61 -20.17
N PHE A 13 24.08 -3.71 -20.92
CA PHE A 13 23.44 -2.60 -21.63
C PHE A 13 23.73 -2.59 -23.14
N GLY A 14 23.92 -3.78 -23.74
CA GLY A 14 24.08 -3.92 -25.19
C GLY A 14 22.74 -3.99 -25.93
N PHE A 15 22.56 -3.20 -27.00
CA PHE A 15 21.31 -3.13 -27.78
C PHE A 15 21.45 -3.50 -29.26
N LYS A 16 22.61 -3.98 -29.70
CA LYS A 16 22.89 -4.29 -31.12
C LYS A 16 21.88 -5.27 -31.74
N ASP A 17 21.42 -6.25 -30.96
CA ASP A 17 20.50 -7.29 -31.44
C ASP A 17 19.04 -6.97 -31.11
N TYR A 18 18.73 -5.75 -30.67
CA TYR A 18 17.38 -5.36 -30.26
C TYR A 18 16.56 -4.92 -31.47
N VAL A 19 15.30 -5.36 -31.49
CA VAL A 19 14.27 -4.91 -32.43
C VAL A 19 13.18 -4.23 -31.60
N VAL A 20 13.04 -2.92 -31.79
CA VAL A 20 12.23 -2.06 -30.92
C VAL A 20 11.09 -1.45 -31.72
N LEU A 21 9.87 -1.48 -31.19
CA LEU A 21 8.74 -0.73 -31.71
C LEU A 21 8.41 0.42 -30.76
N VAL A 22 8.39 1.65 -31.27
CA VAL A 22 7.96 2.83 -30.52
C VAL A 22 6.72 3.44 -31.15
N THR A 23 5.57 3.33 -30.49
CA THR A 23 4.36 4.05 -30.91
C THR A 23 4.49 5.53 -30.51
N GLY A 24 4.06 6.45 -31.37
CA GLY A 24 4.30 7.88 -31.17
C GLY A 24 5.78 8.27 -31.26
N GLY A 25 6.62 7.47 -31.92
CA GLY A 25 8.08 7.63 -31.95
C GLY A 25 8.62 8.83 -32.74
N ALA A 26 7.75 9.58 -33.43
CA ALA A 26 8.13 10.75 -34.24
C ALA A 26 8.06 12.09 -33.47
N SER A 27 7.81 12.09 -32.16
CA SER A 27 7.78 13.34 -31.38
C SER A 27 7.99 13.12 -29.89
N GLY A 28 8.45 14.15 -29.18
CA GLY A 28 8.48 14.21 -27.72
C GLY A 28 9.22 13.02 -27.10
N LEU A 29 8.62 12.40 -26.08
CA LEU A 29 9.18 11.26 -25.36
C LEU A 29 9.52 10.07 -26.28
N GLY A 30 8.63 9.75 -27.24
CA GLY A 30 8.83 8.64 -28.17
C GLY A 30 10.05 8.84 -29.06
N GLU A 31 10.30 10.07 -29.51
CA GLU A 31 11.50 10.42 -30.27
C GLU A 31 12.76 10.36 -29.40
N MET A 32 12.71 10.82 -28.15
CA MET A 32 13.82 10.71 -27.20
C MET A 32 14.24 9.25 -26.97
N ALA A 33 13.26 8.36 -26.77
CA ALA A 33 13.52 6.92 -26.63
C ALA A 33 14.07 6.31 -27.93
N SER A 34 13.46 6.63 -29.08
CA SER A 34 13.90 6.14 -30.39
C SER A 34 15.35 6.54 -30.68
N GLN A 35 15.70 7.80 -30.37
CA GLN A 35 17.07 8.27 -30.47
C GLN A 35 18.02 7.48 -29.56
N GLY A 36 17.65 7.27 -28.29
CA GLY A 36 18.44 6.47 -27.36
C GLY A 36 18.73 5.06 -27.90
N PHE A 37 17.73 4.37 -28.44
CA PHE A 37 17.91 3.04 -29.01
C PHE A 37 18.80 3.02 -30.26
N VAL A 38 18.57 3.95 -31.21
CA VAL A 38 19.39 4.04 -32.44
C VAL A 38 20.85 4.34 -32.11
N GLN A 39 21.11 5.25 -31.17
CA GLN A 39 22.46 5.59 -30.74
C GLN A 39 23.20 4.43 -30.06
N ASN A 40 22.48 3.44 -29.54
CA ASN A 40 23.03 2.25 -28.90
C ASN A 40 22.99 0.99 -29.78
N GLY A 41 22.70 1.14 -31.08
CA GLY A 41 22.84 0.06 -32.07
C GLY A 41 21.58 -0.76 -32.34
N ALA A 42 20.43 -0.41 -31.78
CA ALA A 42 19.20 -1.16 -32.01
C ALA A 42 18.61 -0.90 -33.40
N ARG A 43 17.80 -1.86 -33.88
CA ARG A 43 16.86 -1.65 -34.99
C ARG A 43 15.54 -1.14 -34.42
N VAL A 44 15.14 0.06 -34.81
CA VAL A 44 13.98 0.77 -34.29
C VAL A 44 12.92 0.95 -35.38
N ILE A 45 11.67 0.60 -35.06
CA ILE A 45 10.49 0.85 -35.85
C ILE A 45 9.69 1.92 -35.11
N ILE A 46 9.45 3.08 -35.72
CA ILE A 46 8.58 4.12 -35.15
C ILE A 46 7.22 4.12 -35.85
N ALA A 47 6.14 4.26 -35.09
CA ALA A 47 4.79 4.28 -35.64
C ALA A 47 4.03 5.55 -35.23
N SER A 48 3.44 6.25 -36.19
CA SER A 48 2.60 7.44 -35.97
C SER A 48 1.70 7.72 -37.16
N ARG A 49 0.80 8.71 -37.05
CA ARG A 49 -0.20 9.01 -38.08
C ARG A 49 0.29 9.92 -39.21
N LYS A 50 1.27 10.78 -38.92
CA LYS A 50 1.74 11.80 -39.86
C LYS A 50 3.03 11.35 -40.52
N GLU A 51 2.94 10.96 -41.78
CA GLU A 51 4.06 10.45 -42.55
C GLU A 51 5.19 11.48 -42.71
N SER A 52 4.87 12.76 -42.91
CA SER A 52 5.87 13.83 -43.04
C SER A 52 6.81 13.92 -41.85
N GLU A 53 6.28 13.80 -40.62
CA GLU A 53 7.07 13.83 -39.39
C GLU A 53 7.87 12.53 -39.22
N LEU A 54 7.26 11.38 -39.52
CA LEU A 54 7.94 10.08 -39.48
C LEU A 54 9.16 10.07 -40.39
N LYS A 55 8.99 10.48 -41.66
CA LYS A 55 10.07 10.52 -42.63
C LYS A 55 11.21 11.42 -42.16
N LYS A 56 10.90 12.65 -41.74
CA LYS A 56 11.87 13.62 -41.23
C LYS A 56 12.65 13.08 -40.01
N VAL A 57 11.95 12.50 -39.04
CA VAL A 57 12.57 11.96 -37.83
C VAL A 57 13.41 10.72 -38.14
N THR A 58 12.90 9.78 -38.94
CA THR A 58 13.66 8.59 -39.34
C THR A 58 14.96 8.95 -40.08
N GLU A 59 14.93 9.88 -41.02
CA GLU A 59 16.13 10.36 -41.73
C GLU A 59 17.14 11.01 -40.78
N ARG A 60 16.66 11.75 -39.77
CA ARG A 60 17.51 12.35 -38.74
C ARG A 60 18.13 11.28 -37.85
N LEU A 61 17.32 10.36 -37.32
CA LEU A 61 17.76 9.34 -36.36
C LEU A 61 18.81 8.40 -36.97
N ASN A 62 18.64 7.98 -38.22
CA ASN A 62 19.60 7.13 -38.93
C ASN A 62 21.01 7.75 -39.09
N LYS A 63 21.17 9.05 -38.82
CA LYS A 63 22.48 9.74 -38.87
C LYS A 63 23.15 9.84 -37.50
N LEU A 64 22.49 9.43 -36.41
CA LEU A 64 22.93 9.74 -35.04
C LEU A 64 23.70 8.62 -34.35
N GLY A 65 23.73 7.41 -34.92
CA GLY A 65 24.43 6.29 -34.31
C GLY A 65 24.40 5.01 -35.15
N PRO A 66 24.92 3.91 -34.58
CA PRO A 66 25.14 2.65 -35.31
C PRO A 66 23.87 1.83 -35.54
N GLY A 67 22.74 2.18 -34.91
CA GLY A 67 21.46 1.52 -35.11
C GLY A 67 20.74 1.97 -36.38
N THR A 68 19.56 1.42 -36.61
CA THR A 68 18.70 1.79 -37.74
C THR A 68 17.31 2.19 -37.28
N CYS A 69 16.67 3.06 -38.04
CA CYS A 69 15.30 3.51 -37.81
C CYS A 69 14.51 3.34 -39.11
N GLU A 70 13.32 2.76 -39.00
CA GLU A 70 12.31 2.68 -40.04
C GLU A 70 10.96 3.14 -39.47
N TYR A 71 9.98 3.47 -40.32
CA TYR A 71 8.68 3.94 -39.85
C TYR A 71 7.50 3.18 -40.45
N ILE A 72 6.39 3.16 -39.70
CA ILE A 72 5.06 2.70 -40.12
C ILE A 72 4.07 3.85 -39.93
N VAL A 73 3.29 4.15 -40.96
CA VAL A 73 2.15 5.07 -40.84
C VAL A 73 0.97 4.29 -40.27
N ALA A 74 0.55 4.62 -39.04
CA ALA A 74 -0.58 3.96 -38.37
C ALA A 74 -1.33 4.92 -37.44
N ASP A 75 -2.66 4.81 -37.43
CA ASP A 75 -3.56 5.47 -36.47
C ASP A 75 -4.05 4.48 -35.43
N LEU A 76 -3.80 4.75 -34.15
CA LEU A 76 -4.14 3.85 -33.04
C LEU A 76 -5.39 4.28 -32.28
N LYS A 77 -6.24 5.12 -32.89
CA LYS A 77 -7.50 5.58 -32.28
C LYS A 77 -8.51 4.47 -31.97
N ASP A 78 -8.38 3.31 -32.62
CA ASP A 78 -9.27 2.17 -32.51
C ASP A 78 -8.51 0.84 -32.67
N LYS A 79 -9.22 -0.27 -32.45
CA LYS A 79 -8.66 -1.63 -32.53
C LYS A 79 -8.18 -1.99 -33.94
N ALA A 80 -8.89 -1.57 -34.98
CA ALA A 80 -8.53 -1.89 -36.37
C ALA A 80 -7.19 -1.25 -36.73
N GLY A 81 -6.95 -0.03 -36.25
CA GLY A 81 -5.67 0.65 -36.33
C GLY A 81 -4.52 -0.08 -35.63
N CYS A 82 -4.76 -0.59 -34.42
CA CYS A 82 -3.80 -1.44 -33.70
C CYS A 82 -3.49 -2.74 -34.47
N GLU A 83 -4.53 -3.43 -34.97
CA GLU A 83 -4.37 -4.66 -35.75
C GLU A 83 -3.62 -4.42 -37.07
N TYR A 84 -3.83 -3.27 -37.71
CA TYR A 84 -3.06 -2.85 -38.88
C TYR A 84 -1.58 -2.69 -38.54
N LEU A 85 -1.25 -1.96 -37.45
CA LEU A 85 0.14 -1.82 -37.01
C LEU A 85 0.79 -3.17 -36.72
N VAL A 86 0.08 -4.08 -36.04
CA VAL A 86 0.56 -5.45 -35.74
C VAL A 86 0.92 -6.18 -37.03
N LYS A 87 0.06 -6.13 -38.05
CA LYS A 87 0.31 -6.76 -39.35
C LYS A 87 1.53 -6.16 -40.06
N GLU A 88 1.67 -4.83 -40.05
CA GLU A 88 2.81 -4.16 -40.68
C GLU A 88 4.14 -4.47 -39.99
N VAL A 89 4.16 -4.57 -38.67
CA VAL A 89 5.36 -4.97 -37.91
C VAL A 89 5.74 -6.42 -38.23
N ALA A 90 4.76 -7.33 -38.27
CA ALA A 90 4.99 -8.74 -38.58
C ALA A 90 5.54 -8.99 -39.99
N LYS A 91 5.32 -8.07 -40.94
CA LYS A 91 5.94 -8.12 -42.29
C LYS A 91 7.43 -7.78 -42.27
N ARG A 92 7.89 -7.02 -41.29
CA ARG A 92 9.25 -6.44 -41.23
C ARG A 92 10.18 -7.22 -40.33
N THR A 93 9.63 -7.87 -39.32
CA THR A 93 10.40 -8.67 -38.38
C THR A 93 9.56 -9.83 -37.87
N ASP A 94 10.24 -10.94 -37.63
CA ASP A 94 9.66 -12.09 -36.98
C ASP A 94 9.77 -12.00 -35.46
N ARG A 95 10.51 -11.03 -34.88
CA ARG A 95 10.76 -10.91 -33.44
C ARG A 95 10.73 -9.45 -32.98
N LEU A 96 10.18 -9.21 -31.79
CA LEU A 96 10.24 -7.91 -31.11
C LEU A 96 10.89 -8.08 -29.73
N THR A 97 11.93 -7.30 -29.42
CA THR A 97 12.55 -7.33 -28.08
C THR A 97 11.93 -6.29 -27.15
N VAL A 98 11.55 -5.12 -27.68
CA VAL A 98 10.96 -4.03 -26.89
C VAL A 98 9.75 -3.45 -27.60
N LEU A 99 8.63 -3.35 -26.88
CA LEU A 99 7.46 -2.56 -27.24
C LEU A 99 7.36 -1.36 -26.30
N LEU A 100 7.49 -0.15 -26.85
CA LEU A 100 7.25 1.10 -26.14
C LEU A 100 5.90 1.68 -26.55
N ASN A 101 4.89 1.50 -25.70
CA ASN A 101 3.57 2.09 -25.85
C ASN A 101 3.58 3.54 -25.37
N ASN A 102 3.89 4.46 -26.29
CA ASN A 102 4.06 5.89 -25.99
C ASN A 102 2.99 6.79 -26.64
N THR A 103 2.20 6.30 -27.61
CA THR A 103 1.11 7.11 -28.18
C THR A 103 0.12 7.53 -27.10
N GLY A 104 -0.27 8.80 -27.11
CA GLY A 104 -1.28 9.33 -26.20
C GLY A 104 -1.76 10.72 -26.58
N VAL A 105 -2.85 11.13 -25.95
CA VAL A 105 -3.52 12.42 -26.16
C VAL A 105 -4.10 12.92 -24.84
N THR A 106 -4.26 14.23 -24.75
CA THR A 106 -5.00 14.91 -23.69
C THR A 106 -6.11 15.76 -24.33
N TRP A 107 -7.15 16.06 -23.56
CA TRP A 107 -8.26 16.90 -23.98
C TRP A 107 -8.61 17.88 -22.87
N GLY A 108 -8.61 19.17 -23.18
CA GLY A 108 -9.00 20.24 -22.25
C GLY A 108 -10.40 20.75 -22.57
N ALA A 109 -11.26 20.84 -21.56
CA ALA A 109 -12.59 21.45 -21.66
C ALA A 109 -13.08 21.91 -20.27
N PRO A 110 -14.14 22.73 -20.18
CA PRO A 110 -14.80 23.05 -18.92
C PRO A 110 -15.28 21.79 -18.19
N TYR A 111 -15.35 21.86 -16.86
CA TYR A 111 -15.77 20.71 -16.03
C TYR A 111 -17.25 20.39 -16.22
N ASP A 112 -18.06 21.44 -16.24
CA ASP A 112 -19.52 21.43 -16.38
C ASP A 112 -19.99 21.08 -17.79
N ASP A 113 -19.14 21.24 -18.81
CA ASP A 113 -19.40 20.89 -20.20
C ASP A 113 -18.23 20.11 -20.82
N PHE A 114 -17.81 19.02 -20.16
CA PHE A 114 -16.76 18.17 -20.71
C PHE A 114 -17.32 17.26 -21.82
N PRO A 115 -16.85 17.35 -23.08
CA PRO A 115 -17.46 16.62 -24.18
C PRO A 115 -17.14 15.12 -24.12
N GLU A 116 -18.17 14.29 -24.28
CA GLU A 116 -18.05 12.82 -24.34
C GLU A 116 -17.03 12.37 -25.40
N SER A 117 -17.05 13.00 -26.58
CA SER A 117 -16.10 12.71 -27.66
C SER A 117 -14.63 12.93 -27.25
N GLY A 118 -14.35 13.90 -26.38
CA GLY A 118 -13.02 14.15 -25.82
C GLY A 118 -12.63 13.07 -24.81
N TRP A 119 -13.56 12.66 -23.96
CA TRP A 119 -13.38 11.57 -22.99
C TRP A 119 -13.06 10.24 -23.69
N ASP A 120 -13.89 9.86 -24.64
CA ASP A 120 -13.77 8.61 -25.39
C ASP A 120 -12.47 8.53 -26.18
N LYS A 121 -12.08 9.62 -26.83
CA LYS A 121 -10.83 9.70 -27.59
C LYS A 121 -9.61 9.52 -26.69
N VAL A 122 -9.61 10.11 -25.50
CA VAL A 122 -8.53 9.98 -24.52
C VAL A 122 -8.45 8.55 -23.99
N MET A 123 -9.59 7.94 -23.61
CA MET A 123 -9.62 6.56 -23.14
C MET A 123 -9.26 5.53 -24.23
N ALA A 124 -9.71 5.75 -25.47
CA ALA A 124 -9.40 4.89 -26.59
C ALA A 124 -7.88 4.89 -26.88
N LEU A 125 -7.27 6.07 -26.96
CA LEU A 125 -5.86 6.17 -27.32
C LEU A 125 -4.92 5.86 -26.15
N ASN A 126 -5.22 6.29 -24.92
CA ASN A 126 -4.31 6.12 -23.78
C ASN A 126 -4.45 4.77 -23.07
N VAL A 127 -5.53 4.00 -23.33
CA VAL A 127 -5.80 2.73 -22.64
C VAL A 127 -6.05 1.59 -23.63
N LYS A 128 -7.09 1.70 -24.48
CA LYS A 128 -7.46 0.60 -25.39
C LYS A 128 -6.33 0.28 -26.37
N SER A 129 -5.68 1.30 -26.92
CA SER A 129 -4.59 1.12 -27.88
C SER A 129 -3.42 0.32 -27.30
N ILE A 130 -3.08 0.55 -26.03
CA ILE A 130 -2.01 -0.15 -25.30
C ILE A 130 -2.36 -1.63 -25.16
N PHE A 131 -3.60 -1.94 -24.75
CA PHE A 131 -4.04 -3.31 -24.62
C PHE A 131 -4.00 -4.07 -25.95
N TYR A 132 -4.64 -3.55 -27.00
CA TYR A 132 -4.74 -4.25 -28.28
C TYR A 132 -3.41 -4.35 -29.02
N THR A 133 -2.55 -3.33 -28.91
CA THR A 133 -1.21 -3.36 -29.51
C THR A 133 -0.33 -4.42 -28.83
N THR A 134 -0.29 -4.44 -27.49
CA THR A 134 0.47 -5.46 -26.74
C THR A 134 -0.08 -6.87 -26.98
N GLN A 135 -1.40 -7.05 -26.98
CA GLN A 135 -2.04 -8.33 -27.26
C GLN A 135 -1.67 -8.85 -28.66
N GLY A 136 -1.78 -8.00 -29.68
CA GLY A 136 -1.50 -8.39 -31.06
C GLY A 136 -0.02 -8.67 -31.33
N LEU A 137 0.89 -7.98 -30.65
CA LEU A 137 2.34 -8.18 -30.79
C LEU A 137 2.91 -9.28 -29.89
N GLN A 138 2.11 -9.85 -28.98
CA GLN A 138 2.55 -10.91 -28.07
C GLN A 138 3.28 -12.07 -28.79
N PRO A 139 2.83 -12.58 -29.96
CA PRO A 139 3.55 -13.63 -30.69
C PRO A 139 4.97 -13.23 -31.13
N LEU A 140 5.20 -11.94 -31.46
CA LEU A 140 6.53 -11.44 -31.82
C LEU A 140 7.41 -11.22 -30.58
N LEU A 141 6.82 -10.78 -29.47
CA LEU A 141 7.50 -10.61 -28.18
C LEU A 141 7.94 -11.94 -27.56
N LEU A 142 7.20 -13.02 -27.82
CA LEU A 142 7.52 -14.38 -27.35
C LEU A 142 8.72 -15.02 -28.05
N LYS A 143 9.10 -14.53 -29.23
CA LYS A 143 10.15 -15.21 -30.01
C LYS A 143 11.53 -14.87 -29.46
N GLY A 144 12.32 -15.91 -29.20
CA GLY A 144 13.70 -15.76 -28.71
C GLY A 144 13.82 -15.20 -27.29
N THR A 145 12.75 -15.24 -26.50
CA THR A 145 12.77 -14.85 -25.09
C THR A 145 12.92 -16.06 -24.17
N ASN A 146 13.59 -15.86 -23.04
CA ASN A 146 13.77 -16.86 -21.97
C ASN A 146 13.91 -16.12 -20.62
N PRO A 147 13.98 -16.82 -19.48
CA PRO A 147 14.06 -16.18 -18.16
C PRO A 147 15.21 -15.18 -18.00
N ASP A 148 16.36 -15.41 -18.64
CA ASP A 148 17.55 -14.55 -18.57
C ASP A 148 17.54 -13.43 -19.61
N LYS A 149 16.81 -13.62 -20.71
CA LYS A 149 16.65 -12.67 -21.81
C LYS A 149 15.17 -12.40 -22.07
N PRO A 150 14.46 -11.76 -21.12
CA PRO A 150 13.05 -11.48 -21.32
C PRO A 150 12.86 -10.45 -22.45
N SER A 151 11.67 -10.42 -23.04
CA SER A 151 11.21 -9.28 -23.84
C SER A 151 10.64 -8.18 -22.94
N ARG A 152 10.43 -6.97 -23.49
CA ARG A 152 10.05 -5.78 -22.72
C ARG A 152 8.82 -5.12 -23.30
N VAL A 153 7.87 -4.80 -22.44
CA VAL A 153 6.76 -3.89 -22.73
C VAL A 153 6.86 -2.72 -21.76
N ILE A 154 6.97 -1.52 -22.29
CA ILE A 154 7.04 -0.30 -21.50
C ILE A 154 5.84 0.57 -21.88
N ASN A 155 4.95 0.79 -20.91
CA ASN A 155 3.78 1.63 -21.08
C ASN A 155 4.06 3.02 -20.52
N ILE A 156 3.78 4.07 -21.29
CA ILE A 156 3.99 5.45 -20.87
C ILE A 156 2.69 6.03 -20.29
N ALA A 157 2.64 6.14 -18.97
CA ALA A 157 1.56 6.79 -18.25
C ALA A 157 1.86 8.29 -18.06
N SER A 158 1.73 8.79 -16.82
CA SER A 158 2.07 10.16 -16.39
C SER A 158 1.94 10.25 -14.88
N VAL A 159 2.65 11.18 -14.25
CA VAL A 159 2.40 11.58 -12.86
C VAL A 159 0.96 12.07 -12.62
N ALA A 160 0.25 12.52 -13.66
CA ALA A 160 -1.18 12.84 -13.57
C ALA A 160 -2.08 11.62 -13.27
N GLY A 161 -1.57 10.40 -13.46
CA GLY A 161 -2.27 9.16 -13.09
C GLY A 161 -2.07 8.74 -11.63
N THR A 162 -1.08 9.32 -10.93
CA THR A 162 -0.78 9.06 -9.52
C THR A 162 -1.14 10.24 -8.61
N SER A 163 -1.10 11.46 -9.16
CA SER A 163 -1.44 12.70 -8.47
C SER A 163 -2.92 13.04 -8.59
N SER A 164 -3.51 13.54 -7.50
CA SER A 164 -4.87 14.07 -7.45
C SER A 164 -4.90 15.61 -7.49
N ARG A 165 -3.79 16.27 -7.88
CA ARG A 165 -3.74 17.74 -7.94
C ARG A 165 -4.69 18.25 -9.02
N ASP A 166 -5.63 19.07 -8.61
CA ASP A 166 -6.47 19.84 -9.52
C ASP A 166 -5.64 21.00 -10.10
N VAL A 167 -5.30 20.90 -11.39
CA VAL A 167 -4.57 21.95 -12.11
C VAL A 167 -5.46 23.14 -12.49
N THR A 168 -6.76 23.08 -12.19
CA THR A 168 -7.75 24.12 -12.45
C THR A 168 -8.14 24.93 -11.21
N SER A 169 -7.78 24.46 -10.00
CA SER A 169 -8.19 25.08 -8.73
C SER A 169 -7.27 26.23 -8.25
N GLY A 170 -6.21 26.56 -8.99
CA GLY A 170 -5.31 27.67 -8.70
C GLY A 170 -5.40 28.78 -9.75
N GLU A 171 -5.21 30.04 -9.33
CA GLU A 171 -5.12 31.19 -10.25
C GLU A 171 -3.89 31.11 -11.19
N ASP A 172 -2.95 30.23 -10.87
CA ASP A 172 -1.63 30.16 -11.49
C ASP A 172 -1.58 29.45 -12.84
N GLY A 173 -2.71 28.94 -13.36
CA GLY A 173 -2.83 28.39 -14.72
C GLY A 173 -1.75 27.34 -15.04
N GLY A 174 -2.02 26.06 -14.79
CA GLY A 174 -1.05 24.98 -15.06
C GLY A 174 -0.85 24.68 -16.55
N LEU A 175 -0.87 23.38 -16.90
CA LEU A 175 -0.76 22.92 -18.30
C LEU A 175 -2.03 23.18 -19.14
N ALA A 176 -3.05 23.84 -18.58
CA ALA A 176 -4.31 24.17 -19.24
C ALA A 176 -4.79 25.57 -18.85
N ALA A 177 -5.66 26.17 -19.69
CA ALA A 177 -6.19 27.51 -19.42
C ALA A 177 -7.11 27.51 -18.18
N PRO A 178 -7.20 28.63 -17.44
CA PRO A 178 -8.15 28.76 -16.34
C PRO A 178 -9.57 28.37 -16.77
N GLY A 179 -10.24 27.57 -15.94
CA GLY A 179 -11.58 27.03 -16.22
C GLY A 179 -11.63 25.85 -17.21
N HIS A 180 -10.51 25.40 -17.79
CA HIS A 180 -10.45 24.26 -18.71
C HIS A 180 -9.51 23.19 -18.17
N GLY A 181 -10.05 22.07 -17.69
CA GLY A 181 -9.27 20.98 -17.13
C GLY A 181 -9.07 19.81 -18.08
N THR A 182 -8.06 18.98 -17.80
CA THR A 182 -7.78 17.74 -18.54
C THR A 182 -8.39 16.52 -17.84
N PHE A 183 -9.69 16.60 -17.52
CA PHE A 183 -10.37 15.68 -16.58
C PHE A 183 -10.34 14.21 -17.01
N SER A 184 -10.31 13.91 -18.31
CA SER A 184 -10.18 12.53 -18.82
C SER A 184 -8.74 12.00 -18.80
N TYR A 185 -7.74 12.86 -18.76
CA TYR A 185 -6.33 12.48 -18.89
C TYR A 185 -5.83 11.72 -17.65
N GLY A 186 -5.99 12.28 -16.46
CA GLY A 186 -5.59 11.63 -15.20
C GLY A 186 -6.18 10.22 -15.03
N PRO A 187 -7.51 10.04 -15.13
CA PRO A 187 -8.16 8.73 -15.12
C PRO A 187 -7.61 7.76 -16.18
N SER A 188 -7.38 8.23 -17.42
CA SER A 188 -6.82 7.38 -18.48
C SER A 188 -5.39 6.91 -18.15
N LYS A 189 -4.59 7.75 -17.47
CA LYS A 189 -3.23 7.42 -17.07
C LYS A 189 -3.20 6.51 -15.83
N ALA A 190 -4.13 6.69 -14.90
CA ALA A 190 -4.36 5.74 -13.80
C ALA A 190 -4.79 4.35 -14.32
N ALA A 191 -5.68 4.32 -15.32
CA ALA A 191 -6.08 3.08 -15.99
C ALA A 191 -4.90 2.41 -16.71
N CYS A 192 -4.03 3.18 -17.38
CA CYS A 192 -2.80 2.66 -17.98
C CYS A 192 -1.85 2.06 -16.94
N ILE A 193 -1.69 2.70 -15.77
CA ILE A 193 -0.88 2.18 -14.66
C ILE A 193 -1.43 0.83 -14.18
N HIS A 194 -2.74 0.74 -13.95
CA HIS A 194 -3.36 -0.50 -13.48
C HIS A 194 -3.31 -1.60 -14.56
N LEU A 195 -3.58 -1.26 -15.82
CA LEU A 195 -3.44 -2.16 -16.96
C LEU A 195 -2.03 -2.75 -17.05
N SER A 196 -1.00 -1.94 -16.80
CA SER A 196 0.40 -2.38 -16.83
C SER A 196 0.68 -3.44 -15.77
N LYS A 197 0.10 -3.33 -14.57
CA LYS A 197 0.22 -4.35 -13.51
C LYS A 197 -0.48 -5.65 -13.90
N ILE A 198 -1.65 -5.56 -14.51
CA ILE A 198 -2.39 -6.74 -15.03
C ILE A 198 -1.56 -7.43 -16.12
N GLN A 199 -1.04 -6.67 -17.09
CA GLN A 199 -0.20 -7.21 -18.16
C GLN A 199 1.09 -7.83 -17.60
N ALA A 200 1.72 -7.21 -16.60
CA ALA A 200 2.92 -7.75 -15.94
C ALA A 200 2.66 -9.13 -15.34
N SER A 201 1.60 -9.27 -14.54
CA SER A 201 1.23 -10.57 -13.95
C SER A 201 0.93 -11.62 -15.02
N LYS A 202 0.23 -11.25 -16.10
CA LYS A 202 -0.16 -12.17 -17.16
C LYS A 202 1.01 -12.62 -18.04
N LEU A 203 1.93 -11.70 -18.33
CA LEU A 203 2.98 -11.90 -19.34
C LEU A 203 4.34 -12.31 -18.72
N ALA A 204 4.54 -12.14 -17.41
CA ALA A 204 5.78 -12.54 -16.74
C ALA A 204 6.11 -14.04 -16.88
N PRO A 205 5.14 -14.99 -16.73
CA PRO A 205 5.41 -16.42 -16.98
C PRO A 205 5.85 -16.75 -18.41
N LEU A 206 5.64 -15.81 -19.34
CA LEU A 206 6.03 -15.90 -20.74
C LEU A 206 7.38 -15.21 -21.02
N ASN A 207 8.10 -14.81 -19.98
CA ASN A 207 9.34 -14.03 -20.04
C ASN A 207 9.15 -12.68 -20.76
N ILE A 208 7.99 -12.05 -20.61
CA ILE A 208 7.73 -10.70 -21.11
C ILE A 208 7.52 -9.80 -19.90
N MET A 209 8.49 -8.92 -19.63
CA MET A 209 8.43 -8.02 -18.49
C MET A 209 7.70 -6.73 -18.89
N VAL A 210 6.69 -6.35 -18.10
CA VAL A 210 5.86 -5.18 -18.36
C VAL A 210 6.06 -4.17 -17.26
N ASN A 211 6.52 -2.96 -17.60
CA ASN A 211 6.70 -1.86 -16.65
C ASN A 211 6.02 -0.59 -17.16
N CYS A 212 5.72 0.31 -16.24
CA CYS A 212 5.09 1.59 -16.52
C CYS A 212 6.02 2.73 -16.11
N ILE A 213 6.22 3.69 -17.01
CA ILE A 213 6.91 4.95 -16.70
C ILE A 213 5.84 6.04 -16.51
N CYS A 214 5.97 6.85 -15.46
CA CYS A 214 5.13 8.00 -15.18
C CYS A 214 5.97 9.29 -15.29
N PRO A 215 6.11 9.88 -16.50
CA PRO A 215 6.86 11.10 -16.67
C PRO A 215 6.16 12.29 -16.03
N GLY A 216 6.97 13.20 -15.48
CA GLY A 216 6.59 14.57 -15.18
C GLY A 216 6.67 15.47 -16.42
N VAL A 217 7.14 16.70 -16.24
CA VAL A 217 7.23 17.67 -17.33
C VAL A 217 8.49 17.42 -18.16
N PHE A 218 8.29 17.12 -19.45
CA PHE A 218 9.34 17.04 -20.46
C PHE A 218 8.99 17.94 -21.65
N PRO A 219 9.96 18.54 -22.36
CA PRO A 219 9.72 19.29 -23.58
C PRO A 219 9.08 18.42 -24.68
N SER A 220 7.91 18.85 -25.18
CA SER A 220 7.17 18.16 -26.24
C SER A 220 6.10 19.09 -26.82
N ARG A 221 5.53 18.73 -27.98
CA ARG A 221 4.39 19.48 -28.54
C ARG A 221 3.21 19.65 -27.57
N MET A 222 2.99 18.69 -26.67
CA MET A 222 1.90 18.74 -25.68
C MET A 222 2.20 19.71 -24.52
N SER A 223 3.47 19.83 -24.12
CA SER A 223 3.90 20.62 -22.98
C SER A 223 4.45 22.00 -23.36
N ASN A 224 4.74 22.26 -24.64
CA ASN A 224 5.30 23.53 -25.11
C ASN A 224 4.46 24.74 -24.72
N TYR A 225 3.13 24.65 -24.76
CA TYR A 225 2.27 25.76 -24.31
C TYR A 225 2.54 26.11 -22.82
N GLY A 226 2.60 25.10 -21.95
CA GLY A 226 2.86 25.28 -20.53
C GLY A 226 4.30 25.71 -20.24
N ILE A 227 5.28 25.17 -20.99
CA ILE A 227 6.68 25.53 -20.86
C ILE A 227 6.91 26.98 -21.31
N GLU A 228 6.38 27.41 -22.46
CA GLU A 228 6.63 28.77 -22.96
C GLU A 228 5.99 29.85 -22.07
N LYS A 229 4.84 29.56 -21.46
CA LYS A 229 4.08 30.56 -20.67
C LYS A 229 4.28 30.47 -19.16
N PHE A 230 4.55 29.29 -18.62
CA PHE A 230 4.51 29.01 -17.18
C PHE A 230 5.75 28.24 -16.70
N ILE A 231 6.90 28.37 -17.39
CA ILE A 231 8.13 27.66 -17.00
C ILE A 231 8.54 27.94 -15.56
N ASP A 232 8.43 29.18 -15.10
CA ASP A 232 8.79 29.56 -13.73
C ASP A 232 7.92 28.81 -12.71
N THR A 233 6.60 28.80 -12.91
CA THR A 233 5.63 28.03 -12.09
C THR A 233 5.91 26.53 -12.14
N LEU A 234 6.23 25.99 -13.32
CA LEU A 234 6.58 24.58 -13.47
C LEU A 234 7.88 24.25 -12.74
N LEU A 235 8.88 25.14 -12.74
CA LEU A 235 10.15 24.97 -12.04
C LEU A 235 10.00 25.09 -10.52
N GLU A 236 9.09 25.92 -10.02
CA GLU A 236 8.77 26.02 -8.59
C GLU A 236 8.21 24.70 -8.04
N GLY A 237 7.42 23.99 -8.83
CA GLY A 237 6.91 22.65 -8.51
C GLY A 237 7.93 21.52 -8.70
N GLN A 238 9.16 21.81 -9.10
CA GLN A 238 10.21 20.84 -9.40
C GLN A 238 11.32 20.90 -8.34
N PRO A 239 11.40 19.95 -7.38
CA PRO A 239 12.49 19.92 -6.39
C PRO A 239 13.89 19.92 -7.01
N THR A 240 14.07 19.23 -8.14
CA THR A 240 15.34 19.25 -8.89
C THR A 240 15.68 20.60 -9.54
N GLY A 241 14.74 21.54 -9.58
CA GLY A 241 14.90 22.86 -10.19
C GLY A 241 15.03 22.85 -11.71
N ARG A 242 14.61 21.76 -12.38
CA ARG A 242 14.63 21.64 -13.84
C ARG A 242 13.51 20.73 -14.33
N VAL A 243 13.10 20.92 -15.57
CA VAL A 243 12.29 19.92 -16.29
C VAL A 243 13.15 18.76 -16.79
N GLY A 244 12.51 17.68 -17.20
CA GLY A 244 13.16 16.51 -17.77
C GLY A 244 13.85 16.81 -19.11
N LYS A 245 14.96 16.14 -19.38
CA LYS A 245 15.75 16.23 -20.61
C LYS A 245 15.73 14.88 -21.36
N PRO A 246 16.06 14.85 -22.67
CA PRO A 246 16.11 13.61 -23.44
C PRO A 246 16.93 12.49 -22.80
N SER A 247 18.07 12.83 -22.17
CA SER A 247 18.93 11.87 -21.47
C SER A 247 18.25 11.20 -20.27
N ASP A 248 17.38 11.92 -19.55
CA ASP A 248 16.69 11.36 -18.38
C ASP A 248 15.69 10.27 -18.82
N PHE A 249 14.90 10.58 -19.85
CA PHE A 249 13.90 9.64 -20.35
C PHE A 249 14.53 8.47 -21.12
N ALA A 250 15.44 8.77 -22.05
CA ALA A 250 16.13 7.73 -22.81
C ALA A 250 16.95 6.80 -21.90
N GLY A 251 17.61 7.35 -20.87
CA GLY A 251 18.36 6.57 -19.89
C GLY A 251 17.50 5.55 -19.16
N LEU A 252 16.33 5.97 -18.66
CA LEU A 252 15.39 5.06 -17.98
C LEU A 252 14.82 4.00 -18.95
N VAL A 253 14.44 4.40 -20.17
CA VAL A 253 13.93 3.47 -21.18
C VAL A 253 14.99 2.43 -21.55
N LEU A 254 16.24 2.82 -21.74
CA LEU A 254 17.34 1.91 -22.00
C LEU A 254 17.57 0.97 -20.81
N PHE A 255 17.59 1.47 -19.58
CA PHE A 255 17.72 0.63 -18.37
C PHE A 255 16.61 -0.43 -18.29
N LEU A 256 15.35 -0.02 -18.41
CA LEU A 256 14.21 -0.96 -18.38
C LEU A 256 14.20 -1.91 -19.56
N SER A 257 14.91 -1.57 -20.64
CA SER A 257 15.02 -2.44 -21.81
C SER A 257 16.20 -3.41 -21.73
N SER A 258 17.21 -3.12 -20.91
CA SER A 258 18.47 -3.85 -20.87
C SER A 258 18.40 -5.15 -20.07
N TYR A 259 19.46 -5.96 -20.13
CA TYR A 259 19.55 -7.18 -19.30
C TYR A 259 19.74 -6.85 -17.81
N ALA A 260 20.21 -5.64 -17.46
CA ALA A 260 20.29 -5.19 -16.07
C ALA A 260 18.93 -5.11 -15.37
N SER A 261 17.83 -5.04 -16.12
CA SER A 261 16.45 -5.02 -15.61
C SER A 261 15.68 -6.31 -15.92
N ALA A 262 16.37 -7.42 -16.25
CA ALA A 262 15.72 -8.67 -16.64
C ALA A 262 14.75 -9.23 -15.58
N HIS A 263 14.96 -8.89 -14.30
CA HIS A 263 14.10 -9.30 -13.19
C HIS A 263 13.14 -8.19 -12.70
N ILE A 264 12.94 -7.12 -13.46
CA ILE A 264 12.04 -6.00 -13.11
C ILE A 264 10.75 -6.11 -13.91
N THR A 265 9.61 -6.31 -13.23
CA THR A 265 8.26 -6.29 -13.84
C THR A 265 7.22 -5.74 -12.87
N GLY A 266 6.11 -5.23 -13.41
CA GLY A 266 5.00 -4.68 -12.64
C GLY A 266 5.29 -3.35 -11.96
N GLN A 267 6.44 -2.73 -12.23
CA GLN A 267 6.85 -1.49 -11.59
C GLN A 267 6.22 -0.27 -12.24
N VAL A 268 5.94 0.74 -11.42
CA VAL A 268 5.46 2.06 -11.82
C VAL A 268 6.53 3.05 -11.39
N ILE A 269 7.27 3.58 -12.36
CA ILE A 269 8.45 4.40 -12.10
C ILE A 269 8.15 5.85 -12.46
N GLU A 270 8.10 6.71 -11.46
CA GLU A 270 7.98 8.15 -11.64
C GLU A 270 9.32 8.75 -12.07
N ILE A 271 9.29 9.60 -13.10
CA ILE A 271 10.46 10.36 -13.57
C ILE A 271 10.06 11.82 -13.75
N ASP A 272 10.01 12.53 -12.63
CA ASP A 272 9.33 13.82 -12.56
C ASP A 272 10.11 14.89 -11.79
N GLY A 273 11.38 14.65 -11.51
CA GLY A 273 12.24 15.57 -10.76
C GLY A 273 11.79 15.78 -9.31
N GLY A 274 10.93 14.90 -8.78
CA GLY A 274 10.38 14.95 -7.45
C GLY A 274 9.08 15.75 -7.32
N SER A 275 8.43 16.16 -8.41
CA SER A 275 7.24 17.02 -8.37
C SER A 275 6.05 16.45 -7.58
N ASN A 276 5.95 15.12 -7.47
CA ASN A 276 4.94 14.43 -6.68
C ASN A 276 5.34 14.19 -5.22
N VAL A 277 6.60 14.40 -4.84
CA VAL A 277 7.08 14.24 -3.45
C VAL A 277 7.28 15.59 -2.77
N SER A 278 7.16 15.63 -1.44
CA SER A 278 7.42 16.86 -0.68
C SER A 278 8.92 17.18 -0.67
N GLY A 279 9.33 18.21 -1.42
CA GLY A 279 10.70 18.73 -1.45
C GLY A 279 10.68 20.22 -1.77
N TRP A 280 11.06 21.05 -0.80
CA TRP A 280 10.92 22.50 -0.87
C TRP A 280 11.95 23.12 -1.82
N ARG A 281 11.48 23.75 -2.91
CA ARG A 281 12.21 24.81 -3.61
C ARG A 281 11.27 25.95 -4.01
N SER A 282 10.49 26.45 -3.06
CA SER A 282 9.77 27.72 -3.24
C SER A 282 10.79 28.84 -3.35
N THR A 283 11.04 29.31 -4.57
CA THR A 283 11.91 30.45 -4.86
C THR A 283 11.12 31.60 -5.50
N LYS A 284 10.11 32.17 -4.79
CA LYS A 284 9.80 33.62 -4.84
C LYS A 284 8.62 34.05 -3.95
N LYS A 285 8.94 34.80 -2.88
CA LYS A 285 8.32 36.08 -2.42
C LYS A 285 8.77 36.46 -1.00
N ARG A 286 10.08 36.47 -0.73
CA ARG A 286 10.69 37.14 0.45
C ARG A 286 11.94 37.94 0.09
N SER A 287 11.92 38.72 -1.00
CA SER A 287 13.08 39.53 -1.41
C SER A 287 12.87 41.04 -1.35
N ILE A 288 11.66 41.55 -1.04
CA ILE A 288 11.43 43.01 -0.93
C ILE A 288 11.11 43.42 0.51
N LEU A 289 10.55 42.54 1.33
CA LEU A 289 10.29 42.84 2.75
C LEU A 289 11.50 42.58 3.66
N SER A 290 12.51 41.85 3.19
CA SER A 290 13.70 41.51 3.98
C SER A 290 14.76 42.61 4.02
N ALA A 291 14.79 43.55 3.07
CA ALA A 291 15.77 44.65 3.07
C ALA A 291 15.38 45.79 4.03
N PHE A 292 14.09 46.09 4.16
CA PHE A 292 13.59 47.05 5.16
C PHE A 292 13.53 46.42 6.57
N GLY A 293 13.19 45.13 6.64
CA GLY A 293 13.27 44.35 7.87
C GLY A 293 14.71 44.20 8.37
N SER A 294 15.69 43.96 7.50
CA SER A 294 17.09 43.79 7.90
C SER A 294 17.75 45.09 8.33
N ALA A 295 17.37 46.25 7.78
CA ALA A 295 17.82 47.54 8.27
C ALA A 295 17.24 47.85 9.67
N GLY A 296 15.93 47.59 9.87
CA GLY A 296 15.29 47.72 11.18
C GLY A 296 15.85 46.74 12.21
N ILE A 297 16.13 45.49 11.79
CA ILE A 297 16.77 44.46 12.61
C ILE A 297 18.24 44.79 12.86
N ALA A 298 18.97 45.41 11.92
CA ALA A 298 20.34 45.85 12.17
C ALA A 298 20.40 47.00 13.18
N VAL A 299 19.43 47.93 13.14
CA VAL A 299 19.27 48.98 14.16
C VAL A 299 18.84 48.40 15.51
N LEU A 300 17.92 47.43 15.50
CA LEU A 300 17.49 46.71 16.71
C LEU A 300 18.64 45.88 17.29
N ILE A 301 19.41 45.18 16.45
CA ILE A 301 20.60 44.42 16.84
C ILE A 301 21.68 45.37 17.35
N LEU A 302 21.89 46.54 16.74
CA LEU A 302 22.82 47.56 17.28
C LEU A 302 22.35 48.09 18.63
N ALA A 303 21.05 48.35 18.80
CA ALA A 303 20.47 48.77 20.08
C ALA A 303 20.57 47.67 21.15
N ILE A 304 20.33 46.42 20.76
CA ILE A 304 20.49 45.20 21.57
C ILE A 304 21.97 44.97 21.91
N PHE A 305 22.89 45.16 20.97
CA PHE A 305 24.33 45.04 21.20
C PHE A 305 24.82 46.16 22.11
N PHE A 306 24.27 47.37 21.98
CA PHE A 306 24.56 48.49 22.87
C PHE A 306 24.01 48.23 24.28
N PHE A 307 22.80 47.66 24.37
CA PHE A 307 22.15 47.24 25.61
C PHE A 307 22.93 46.13 26.32
N PHE A 308 23.24 45.02 25.63
CA PHE A 308 24.00 43.89 26.15
C PHE A 308 25.50 44.17 26.35
N LYS A 309 26.11 45.13 25.63
CA LYS A 309 27.46 45.64 25.93
C LYS A 309 27.51 46.38 27.26
N TYR A 310 26.39 46.99 27.67
CA TYR A 310 26.27 47.72 28.94
C TYR A 310 25.58 46.93 30.06
N THR A 311 24.95 45.79 29.75
CA THR A 311 24.42 44.85 30.74
C THR A 311 25.18 43.53 30.64
N ASN A 312 26.31 43.48 31.35
CA ASN A 312 27.07 42.26 31.59
C ASN A 312 26.23 41.29 32.42
N ARG A 313 25.86 40.15 31.85
CA ARG A 313 26.10 38.81 32.44
C ARG A 313 25.63 37.69 31.51
N GLY A 314 26.56 36.79 31.19
CA GLY A 314 26.28 35.37 30.95
C GLY A 314 25.96 34.97 29.51
N ARG A 315 26.98 34.55 28.76
CA ARG A 315 26.86 33.75 27.53
C ARG A 315 26.38 32.34 27.86
N ILE A 316 25.59 31.71 26.98
CA ILE A 316 25.65 30.25 26.73
C ILE A 316 25.62 29.99 25.22
N ILE A 317 26.47 29.05 24.82
CA ILE A 317 26.88 28.66 23.46
C ILE A 317 25.99 27.51 22.95
N LEU A 318 25.71 27.55 21.64
CA LEU A 318 25.08 26.50 20.83
C LEU A 318 25.78 25.15 20.96
N ASP A 319 25.01 24.10 21.23
CA ASP A 319 25.33 22.78 20.68
C ASP A 319 24.04 21.97 20.43
N ARG A 320 24.00 21.26 19.30
CA ARG A 320 22.90 20.44 18.70
C ARG A 320 21.82 21.18 17.89
N ILE A 321 21.95 21.05 16.56
CA ILE A 321 20.90 21.39 15.59
C ILE A 321 19.83 20.28 15.62
N GLY A 322 18.82 20.45 16.48
CA GLY A 322 17.51 19.79 16.43
C GLY A 322 16.51 20.61 15.61
N ARG A 323 15.30 20.08 15.41
CA ARG A 323 14.22 20.75 14.66
C ARG A 323 13.94 22.15 15.24
N PRO A 324 13.59 23.15 14.42
CA PRO A 324 13.22 24.47 14.94
C PRO A 324 12.13 24.35 16.03
N GLY A 325 12.45 24.74 17.27
CA GLY A 325 11.56 24.66 18.44
C GLY A 325 11.89 23.57 19.47
N GLU A 326 12.68 22.56 19.12
CA GLU A 326 12.95 21.39 20.00
C GLU A 326 13.71 21.75 21.28
N PHE A 327 14.63 22.73 21.21
CA PHE A 327 15.40 23.20 22.36
C PHE A 327 14.56 24.03 23.34
N ASP A 328 13.58 24.78 22.84
CA ASP A 328 12.66 25.57 23.65
C ASP A 328 11.65 24.64 24.37
N ASP A 329 11.17 23.59 23.67
CA ASP A 329 10.28 22.58 24.23
C ASP A 329 10.97 21.71 25.30
N GLU A 330 12.24 21.31 25.10
CA GLU A 330 13.01 20.56 26.09
C GLU A 330 13.31 21.38 27.36
N GLN A 331 13.62 22.67 27.21
CA GLN A 331 13.82 23.56 28.36
C GLN A 331 12.52 23.81 29.13
N ALA A 332 11.42 24.05 28.42
CA ALA A 332 10.11 24.22 29.05
C ALA A 332 9.70 22.98 29.84
N PHE A 333 9.91 21.78 29.26
CA PHE A 333 9.64 20.52 29.95
C PHE A 333 10.54 20.32 31.18
N ALA A 334 11.84 20.66 31.09
CA ALA A 334 12.76 20.55 32.22
C ALA A 334 12.41 21.51 33.37
N GLN A 335 11.87 22.69 33.05
CA GLN A 335 11.40 23.66 34.04
C GLN A 335 10.11 23.17 34.73
N GLU A 336 9.14 22.69 33.95
CA GLU A 336 7.89 22.08 34.45
C GLU A 336 8.19 20.85 35.32
N GLU A 337 9.17 20.02 34.93
CA GLU A 337 9.64 18.88 35.71
C GLU A 337 10.22 19.31 37.06
N ALA A 338 11.06 20.36 37.10
CA ALA A 338 11.64 20.85 38.34
C ALA A 338 10.57 21.36 39.32
N GLU A 339 9.62 22.16 38.82
CA GLU A 339 8.49 22.68 39.61
C GLU A 339 7.55 21.57 40.10
N ALA A 340 7.27 20.58 39.24
CA ALA A 340 6.45 19.43 39.60
C ALA A 340 7.13 18.56 40.67
N LEU A 341 8.43 18.32 40.55
CA LEU A 341 9.19 17.53 41.53
C LEU A 341 9.20 18.19 42.91
N GLU A 342 9.23 19.52 43.00
CA GLU A 342 9.17 20.25 44.29
C GLU A 342 7.82 20.10 45.01
N SER A 343 6.73 19.98 44.25
CA SER A 343 5.36 19.93 44.79
C SER A 343 4.78 18.51 44.95
N MET A 344 5.38 17.51 44.30
CA MET A 344 4.98 16.11 44.40
C MET A 344 5.29 15.48 45.76
N ASP A 345 4.42 14.54 46.16
CA ASP A 345 4.69 13.68 47.31
C ASP A 345 5.85 12.68 47.03
N GLU A 346 6.40 12.09 48.08
CA GLU A 346 7.58 11.22 47.98
C GLU A 346 7.32 9.96 47.14
N LEU A 347 6.12 9.40 47.20
CA LEU A 347 5.74 8.19 46.47
C LEU A 347 5.59 8.46 44.96
N GLN A 348 4.87 9.52 44.59
CA GLN A 348 4.70 9.97 43.21
C GLN A 348 6.04 10.33 42.58
N ARG A 349 6.93 10.98 43.36
CA ARG A 349 8.28 11.31 42.90
C ARG A 349 9.09 10.06 42.58
N ILE A 350 9.06 9.04 43.45
CA ILE A 350 9.78 7.77 43.23
C ILE A 350 9.24 7.07 41.98
N GLU A 351 7.92 6.98 41.82
CA GLU A 351 7.29 6.35 40.65
C GLU A 351 7.61 7.07 39.34
N TYR A 352 7.57 8.40 39.37
CA TYR A 352 7.92 9.23 38.21
C TYR A 352 9.40 9.05 37.82
N LEU A 353 10.33 9.11 38.79
CA LEU A 353 11.76 8.92 38.52
C LEU A 353 12.06 7.50 38.03
N ARG A 354 11.37 6.49 38.57
CA ARG A 354 11.45 5.10 38.08
C ARG A 354 10.99 5.01 36.63
N ALA A 355 9.88 5.63 36.27
CA ALA A 355 9.37 5.65 34.91
C ALA A 355 10.27 6.43 33.96
N LYS A 356 10.85 7.55 34.40
CA LYS A 356 11.85 8.32 33.63
C LYS A 356 13.08 7.47 33.33
N ALA A 357 13.67 6.84 34.35
CA ALA A 357 14.81 5.94 34.20
C ALA A 357 14.49 4.77 33.26
N PHE A 358 13.28 4.19 33.35
CA PHE A 358 12.84 3.15 32.43
C PHE A 358 12.80 3.65 30.97
N THR A 359 12.27 4.85 30.74
CA THR A 359 12.11 5.43 29.40
C THR A 359 13.46 5.83 28.79
N GLU A 360 14.41 6.28 29.62
CA GLU A 360 15.79 6.58 29.21
C GLU A 360 16.57 5.31 28.86
N ALA A 361 16.40 4.24 29.65
CA ALA A 361 17.04 2.94 29.40
C ALA A 361 16.43 2.19 28.20
N ASN A 362 15.12 2.41 27.95
CA ASN A 362 14.36 1.72 26.92
C ASN A 362 13.69 2.72 25.96
N PRO A 363 14.45 3.34 25.04
CA PRO A 363 13.88 4.30 24.10
C PRO A 363 12.84 3.63 23.19
N PRO A 364 11.88 4.39 22.63
CA PRO A 364 10.90 3.87 21.67
C PRO A 364 11.62 3.20 20.49
N GLU A 365 11.07 2.09 19.97
CA GLU A 365 11.67 1.29 18.89
C GLU A 365 12.97 0.55 19.25
N SER A 366 13.36 0.52 20.53
CA SER A 366 14.44 -0.37 21.02
C SER A 366 14.13 -1.86 20.88
N VAL A 367 12.83 -2.22 20.80
CA VAL A 367 12.35 -3.58 20.55
C VAL A 367 11.71 -3.63 19.16
N GLN A 368 11.86 -4.77 18.47
CA GLN A 368 11.17 -4.99 17.20
C GLN A 368 9.65 -5.02 17.42
N THR A 369 8.97 -3.99 16.93
CA THR A 369 7.52 -3.81 17.09
C THR A 369 6.74 -4.04 15.80
N ASP A 370 7.43 -4.30 14.69
CA ASP A 370 6.79 -4.62 13.42
C ASP A 370 6.14 -6.00 13.47
N ILE A 371 4.97 -6.12 12.84
CA ILE A 371 4.24 -7.38 12.73
C ILE A 371 5.09 -8.37 11.92
N SER A 372 5.54 -9.44 12.58
CA SER A 372 6.32 -10.49 11.94
C SER A 372 5.48 -11.31 10.95
N LEU A 373 6.12 -12.10 10.08
CA LEU A 373 5.40 -12.97 9.15
C LEU A 373 4.52 -14.00 9.88
N SER A 374 4.99 -14.55 10.99
CA SER A 374 4.20 -15.50 11.79
C SER A 374 2.99 -14.83 12.45
N GLN A 375 3.16 -13.61 12.97
CA GLN A 375 2.06 -12.82 13.50
C GLN A 375 1.06 -12.42 12.42
N PHE A 376 1.53 -12.08 11.21
CA PHE A 376 0.68 -11.79 10.07
C PHE A 376 -0.19 -12.99 9.67
N LEU A 377 0.39 -14.20 9.61
CA LEU A 377 -0.36 -15.43 9.36
C LEU A 377 -1.39 -15.69 10.47
N ALA A 378 -1.01 -15.50 11.74
CA ALA A 378 -1.94 -15.63 12.86
C ALA A 378 -3.10 -14.62 12.79
N ILE A 379 -2.86 -13.38 12.34
CA ILE A 379 -3.90 -12.38 12.08
C ILE A 379 -4.82 -12.82 10.93
N GLN A 380 -4.29 -13.41 9.86
CA GLN A 380 -5.13 -13.94 8.79
C GLN A 380 -6.02 -15.10 9.27
N GLU A 381 -5.46 -16.00 10.07
CA GLU A 381 -6.14 -17.18 10.59
C GLU A 381 -7.22 -16.83 11.62
N LYS A 382 -6.87 -15.99 12.61
CA LYS A 382 -7.75 -15.64 13.73
C LYS A 382 -8.60 -14.38 13.46
N GLY A 383 -8.22 -13.52 12.53
CA GLY A 383 -8.84 -12.21 12.33
C GLY A 383 -8.56 -11.27 13.51
N VAL A 384 -9.56 -10.46 13.90
CA VAL A 384 -9.47 -9.55 15.06
C VAL A 384 -9.19 -10.27 16.39
N SER A 385 -9.51 -11.56 16.45
CA SER A 385 -9.20 -12.44 17.59
C SER A 385 -7.70 -12.67 17.82
N ALA A 386 -6.82 -12.18 16.95
CA ALA A 386 -5.37 -12.18 17.16
C ALA A 386 -4.90 -11.11 18.18
N TRP A 387 -5.68 -10.04 18.38
CA TRP A 387 -5.37 -9.02 19.37
C TRP A 387 -5.85 -9.45 20.74
N GLU A 388 -4.95 -9.41 21.71
CA GLU A 388 -5.23 -9.66 23.13
C GLU A 388 -4.41 -8.72 24.00
N PHE A 389 -4.90 -8.45 25.20
CA PHE A 389 -4.15 -7.73 26.23
C PHE A 389 -3.30 -8.71 27.03
N GLU A 390 -2.01 -8.40 27.17
CA GLU A 390 -1.06 -9.20 27.93
C GLU A 390 -0.76 -8.48 29.25
N PRO A 391 -1.28 -8.95 30.40
CA PRO A 391 -0.91 -8.39 31.69
C PRO A 391 0.54 -8.76 32.02
N GLU A 392 1.31 -7.78 32.46
CA GLU A 392 2.69 -8.02 32.90
C GLU A 392 2.69 -8.66 34.28
N LEU A 393 3.22 -9.89 34.37
CA LEU A 393 3.18 -10.72 35.57
C LEU A 393 3.88 -10.07 36.78
N GLU A 394 4.84 -9.18 36.54
CA GLU A 394 5.57 -8.46 37.60
C GLU A 394 4.79 -7.27 38.17
N ILE A 395 3.77 -6.77 37.46
CA ILE A 395 2.97 -5.58 37.79
C ILE A 395 1.50 -5.99 37.98
N ALA A 396 1.24 -7.22 38.45
CA ALA A 396 -0.05 -7.93 38.41
C ALA A 396 -1.19 -7.30 39.25
N ASN A 397 -1.55 -6.06 38.97
CA ASN A 397 -2.68 -5.29 39.51
C ASN A 397 -3.81 -5.15 38.49
N CYS A 398 -3.78 -5.96 37.43
CA CYS A 398 -4.90 -6.14 36.51
C CYS A 398 -5.00 -7.61 36.09
N PHE A 399 -6.21 -8.04 35.79
CA PHE A 399 -6.52 -9.34 35.23
C PHE A 399 -7.19 -9.16 33.86
N VAL A 400 -6.85 -10.03 32.91
CA VAL A 400 -7.44 -10.02 31.57
C VAL A 400 -8.21 -11.30 31.34
N GLU A 401 -9.53 -11.18 31.18
CA GLU A 401 -10.42 -12.26 30.80
C GLU A 401 -10.80 -12.14 29.31
N ALA A 402 -11.04 -13.30 28.67
CA ALA A 402 -11.49 -13.38 27.27
C ALA A 402 -10.69 -12.52 26.27
N ARG A 403 -9.39 -12.27 26.56
CA ARG A 403 -8.42 -11.44 25.81
C ARG A 403 -8.64 -9.94 25.82
N THR A 404 -9.85 -9.48 26.14
CA THR A 404 -10.27 -8.07 25.94
C THR A 404 -11.07 -7.47 27.09
N GLU A 405 -11.34 -8.26 28.13
CA GLU A 405 -12.04 -7.82 29.33
C GLU A 405 -10.99 -7.62 30.41
N ILE A 406 -10.87 -6.39 30.92
CA ILE A 406 -9.79 -5.99 31.80
C ILE A 406 -10.42 -5.57 33.13
N GLU A 407 -9.97 -6.19 34.21
CA GLU A 407 -10.30 -5.83 35.58
C GLU A 407 -9.06 -5.27 36.25
N PHE A 408 -9.13 -4.03 36.71
CA PHE A 408 -8.08 -3.36 37.47
C PHE A 408 -8.38 -3.47 38.97
N PHE A 409 -7.32 -3.49 39.78
CA PHE A 409 -7.39 -3.49 41.24
C PHE A 409 -6.88 -2.15 41.81
N ASP A 410 -6.43 -2.15 43.07
CA ASP A 410 -6.22 -0.92 43.86
C ASP A 410 -4.99 -0.06 43.50
N SER A 411 -4.14 -0.47 42.56
CA SER A 411 -2.87 0.21 42.27
C SER A 411 -2.76 0.65 40.81
N GLU A 412 -1.99 1.71 40.55
CA GLU A 412 -1.77 2.24 39.20
C GLU A 412 -1.05 1.22 38.31
N CYS A 413 -1.75 0.80 37.25
CA CYS A 413 -1.16 -0.01 36.21
C CYS A 413 -1.87 0.21 34.87
N SER A 414 -1.20 -0.26 33.83
CA SER A 414 -1.65 -0.26 32.46
C SER A 414 -1.44 -1.63 31.85
N VAL A 415 -2.32 -2.00 30.95
CA VAL A 415 -2.19 -3.18 30.11
C VAL A 415 -2.17 -2.78 28.64
N GLN A 416 -1.27 -3.40 27.89
CA GLN A 416 -1.04 -3.13 26.48
C GLN A 416 -1.38 -4.37 25.65
N SER A 417 -1.80 -4.18 24.40
CA SER A 417 -2.02 -5.29 23.49
C SER A 417 -0.73 -6.00 23.06
N ASN A 418 -0.85 -7.27 22.69
CA ASN A 418 0.24 -8.07 22.12
C ASN A 418 0.73 -7.57 20.74
N LEU A 419 -0.19 -7.01 19.93
CA LEU A 419 0.05 -6.57 18.56
C LEU A 419 -0.21 -5.06 18.39
N PRO A 420 0.55 -4.37 17.52
CA PRO A 420 0.32 -2.95 17.25
C PRO A 420 -0.93 -2.73 16.40
N VAL A 421 -1.42 -1.49 16.36
CA VAL A 421 -2.40 -1.06 15.37
C VAL A 421 -1.78 -1.15 13.98
N PRO A 422 -2.42 -1.84 13.01
CA PRO A 422 -1.83 -1.96 11.67
C PRO A 422 -1.74 -0.61 10.95
N LYS A 423 -0.96 -0.56 9.86
CA LYS A 423 -0.73 0.66 9.08
C LYS A 423 -1.24 0.60 7.63
N GLN A 424 -1.95 -0.48 7.27
CA GLN A 424 -2.37 -0.75 5.87
C GLN A 424 -3.57 0.09 5.40
N ASN A 425 -4.59 0.30 6.25
CA ASN A 425 -5.81 1.05 5.94
C ASN A 425 -5.67 2.53 6.31
N GLU A 426 -6.61 3.34 5.82
CA GLU A 426 -6.62 4.79 6.07
C GLU A 426 -6.89 5.16 7.52
N VAL A 427 -7.75 4.38 8.19
CA VAL A 427 -8.14 4.58 9.58
C VAL A 427 -8.31 3.22 10.24
N TYR A 428 -7.82 3.12 11.46
CA TYR A 428 -8.11 2.01 12.38
C TYR A 428 -8.80 2.56 13.61
N TYR A 429 -9.73 1.79 14.16
CA TYR A 429 -10.58 2.19 15.26
C TYR A 429 -10.83 1.01 16.19
N TRP A 430 -10.80 1.29 17.49
CA TRP A 430 -11.24 0.40 18.55
C TRP A 430 -11.92 1.21 19.63
N GLU A 431 -12.70 0.57 20.49
CA GLU A 431 -13.37 1.27 21.60
C GLU A 431 -13.38 0.46 22.88
N ALA A 432 -13.45 1.15 24.00
CA ALA A 432 -13.49 0.58 25.33
C ALA A 432 -14.80 0.99 26.00
N LYS A 433 -15.58 0.00 26.43
CA LYS A 433 -16.78 0.20 27.23
C LYS A 433 -16.42 0.09 28.71
N ILE A 434 -16.83 1.09 29.47
CA ILE A 434 -16.59 1.16 30.90
C ILE A 434 -17.75 0.46 31.60
N TYR A 435 -17.50 -0.71 32.15
CA TYR A 435 -18.54 -1.54 32.81
C TYR A 435 -18.72 -1.17 34.27
N ASP A 436 -17.61 -1.01 34.98
CA ASP A 436 -17.61 -0.53 36.36
C ASP A 436 -16.51 0.53 36.54
N LYS A 437 -16.84 1.60 37.26
CA LYS A 437 -15.93 2.70 37.53
C LYS A 437 -16.36 3.45 38.79
N PRO A 438 -15.81 3.11 39.96
CA PRO A 438 -15.92 3.91 41.17
C PRO A 438 -15.51 5.37 40.94
N GLU A 439 -16.08 6.29 41.71
CA GLU A 439 -15.76 7.72 41.61
C GLU A 439 -14.30 8.01 41.97
N THR A 440 -13.71 7.19 42.85
CA THR A 440 -12.31 7.26 43.28
C THR A 440 -11.32 6.79 42.21
N SER A 441 -11.76 5.93 41.29
CA SER A 441 -10.89 5.35 40.26
C SER A 441 -10.83 6.25 39.02
N MET A 442 -9.64 6.48 38.51
CA MET A 442 -9.36 7.14 37.25
C MET A 442 -9.01 6.09 36.20
N ILE A 443 -9.58 6.24 35.00
CA ILE A 443 -9.26 5.40 33.84
C ILE A 443 -8.57 6.28 32.80
N SER A 444 -7.55 5.75 32.14
CA SER A 444 -6.85 6.37 31.02
C SER A 444 -6.84 5.41 29.83
N ILE A 445 -7.45 5.81 28.72
CA ILE A 445 -7.60 4.99 27.51
C ILE A 445 -6.83 5.66 26.39
N GLY A 446 -5.95 4.92 25.71
CA GLY A 446 -5.05 5.55 24.76
C GLY A 446 -4.17 4.58 23.99
N MET A 447 -3.10 5.13 23.42
CA MET A 447 -2.14 4.41 22.61
C MET A 447 -0.73 4.72 23.09
N THR A 448 0.08 3.68 23.26
CA THR A 448 1.48 3.79 23.70
C THR A 448 2.40 3.05 22.75
N THR A 449 3.69 3.38 22.75
CA THR A 449 4.73 2.60 22.07
C THR A 449 5.12 1.36 22.90
N LYS A 450 5.92 0.47 22.34
CA LYS A 450 6.56 -0.61 23.09
C LYS A 450 8.08 -0.47 22.91
N PRO A 451 8.89 -0.55 23.97
CA PRO A 451 8.53 -0.69 25.39
C PRO A 451 7.88 0.57 25.99
N TYR A 452 7.08 0.39 27.05
CA TYR A 452 6.41 1.46 27.82
C TYR A 452 6.32 1.06 29.30
N PRO A 453 6.49 2.00 30.26
CA PRO A 453 6.36 1.68 31.68
C PRO A 453 4.91 1.36 32.05
N LEU A 454 4.55 0.07 32.05
CA LEU A 454 3.17 -0.39 32.32
C LEU A 454 2.71 -0.16 33.77
N PHE A 455 3.60 0.22 34.69
CA PHE A 455 3.24 0.71 36.03
C PHE A 455 2.82 2.19 36.03
N ARG A 456 2.62 2.81 34.86
CA ARG A 456 2.14 4.19 34.69
C ARG A 456 0.97 4.23 33.71
N LEU A 457 0.05 5.17 33.92
CA LEU A 457 -1.09 5.39 33.01
C LEU A 457 -0.67 5.88 31.62
N PRO A 458 -1.35 5.46 30.53
CA PRO A 458 -1.05 5.96 29.18
C PRO A 458 -1.24 7.49 29.12
N GLY A 459 -0.38 8.14 28.32
CA GLY A 459 -0.35 9.60 28.13
C GLY A 459 0.64 10.34 29.04
N TYR A 460 1.09 9.72 30.15
CA TYR A 460 1.93 10.37 31.17
C TYR A 460 3.43 10.40 30.82
N HIS A 461 3.87 9.66 29.79
CA HIS A 461 5.29 9.60 29.40
C HIS A 461 5.44 9.80 27.90
N LYS A 462 6.69 10.04 27.44
CA LYS A 462 6.98 10.25 26.02
C LYS A 462 6.43 9.10 25.16
N THR A 463 6.07 9.44 23.93
CA THR A 463 5.43 8.56 22.94
C THR A 463 4.17 7.84 23.41
N SER A 464 3.32 8.54 24.18
CA SER A 464 2.00 8.07 24.59
C SER A 464 0.93 9.15 24.49
N VAL A 465 -0.27 8.74 24.09
CA VAL A 465 -1.47 9.60 23.95
C VAL A 465 -2.62 8.93 24.68
N ALA A 466 -3.37 9.68 25.49
CA ALA A 466 -4.55 9.15 26.16
C ALA A 466 -5.64 10.19 26.42
N TYR A 467 -6.85 9.68 26.58
CA TYR A 467 -8.02 10.39 27.09
C TYR A 467 -8.41 9.83 28.45
N VAL A 468 -8.38 10.69 29.46
CA VAL A 468 -8.54 10.36 30.87
C VAL A 468 -9.98 10.60 31.32
N SER A 469 -10.49 9.78 32.24
CA SER A 469 -11.87 9.81 32.74
C SER A 469 -12.30 11.14 33.33
N THR A 470 -11.35 11.97 33.75
CA THR A 470 -11.58 13.33 34.25
C THR A 470 -11.91 14.35 33.16
N GLY A 471 -11.90 13.97 31.87
CA GLY A 471 -12.16 14.88 30.75
C GLY A 471 -10.90 15.48 30.12
N HIS A 472 -9.73 15.09 30.60
CA HIS A 472 -8.46 15.63 30.14
C HIS A 472 -7.81 14.73 29.09
N ARG A 473 -7.06 15.34 28.18
CA ARG A 473 -6.11 14.64 27.33
C ARG A 473 -4.71 14.72 27.89
N ARG A 474 -3.93 13.69 27.61
CA ARG A 474 -2.50 13.66 27.85
C ARG A 474 -1.77 13.21 26.59
N PHE A 475 -0.75 13.95 26.21
CA PHE A 475 0.14 13.62 25.10
C PHE A 475 1.56 13.93 25.52
N ASN A 476 2.34 12.89 25.83
CA ASN A 476 3.72 13.02 26.30
C ASN A 476 3.91 13.94 27.52
N GLN A 477 2.86 14.17 28.32
CA GLN A 477 2.88 15.16 29.39
C GLN A 477 2.55 14.51 30.75
N PRO A 478 3.54 14.39 31.65
CA PRO A 478 3.35 13.77 32.96
C PRO A 478 2.62 14.67 33.95
N PHE A 479 2.80 16.00 33.84
CA PHE A 479 2.45 16.92 34.92
C PHE A 479 1.13 17.64 34.65
N VAL A 480 1.08 18.51 33.64
CA VAL A 480 -0.10 19.33 33.38
C VAL A 480 -1.12 18.62 32.47
N PRO A 481 -2.33 18.32 32.96
CA PRO A 481 -3.40 17.78 32.13
C PRO A 481 -3.98 18.88 31.23
N THR A 482 -4.27 18.56 29.96
CA THR A 482 -4.92 19.50 29.04
C THR A 482 -6.41 19.19 28.96
N THR A 483 -7.29 20.19 29.13
CA THR A 483 -8.73 20.00 28.95
C THR A 483 -9.03 19.57 27.50
N TYR A 484 -9.91 18.58 27.31
CA TYR A 484 -10.17 18.02 25.99
C TYR A 484 -11.62 17.71 25.71
N GLY A 485 -12.25 16.95 26.60
CA GLY A 485 -13.63 16.50 26.43
C GLY A 485 -14.34 16.44 27.77
N PRO A 486 -15.63 16.09 27.79
CA PRO A 486 -16.32 15.96 29.05
C PRO A 486 -15.82 14.72 29.81
N ALA A 487 -15.85 14.73 31.14
CA ALA A 487 -15.53 13.55 31.94
C ALA A 487 -16.44 12.37 31.56
N TYR A 488 -15.89 11.16 31.61
CA TYR A 488 -16.61 9.93 31.28
C TYR A 488 -16.76 9.03 32.50
N VAL A 489 -17.92 8.37 32.57
CA VAL A 489 -18.41 7.63 33.74
C VAL A 489 -18.75 6.19 33.37
N GLN A 490 -19.18 5.41 34.35
CA GLN A 490 -19.67 4.06 34.12
C GLN A 490 -20.77 4.03 33.04
N GLY A 491 -20.67 3.07 32.12
CA GLY A 491 -21.56 2.90 30.97
C GLY A 491 -21.12 3.62 29.70
N ASP A 492 -20.19 4.57 29.77
CA ASP A 492 -19.67 5.25 28.59
C ASP A 492 -18.78 4.33 27.72
N VAL A 493 -18.77 4.61 26.42
CA VAL A 493 -17.92 3.97 25.43
C VAL A 493 -16.94 4.98 24.85
N ILE A 494 -15.65 4.73 25.04
CA ILE A 494 -14.56 5.60 24.57
C ILE A 494 -13.87 4.94 23.39
N GLY A 495 -13.96 5.58 22.22
CA GLY A 495 -13.28 5.12 21.03
C GLY A 495 -11.94 5.79 20.81
N VAL A 496 -11.02 5.07 20.19
CA VAL A 496 -9.70 5.55 19.79
C VAL A 496 -9.50 5.24 18.32
N GLY A 497 -9.30 6.29 17.52
CA GLY A 497 -9.06 6.21 16.09
C GLY A 497 -7.65 6.66 15.73
N TYR A 498 -6.97 5.88 14.89
CA TYR A 498 -5.63 6.18 14.38
C TYR A 498 -5.65 6.28 12.86
N ARG A 499 -5.01 7.32 12.32
CA ARG A 499 -4.82 7.55 10.88
C ARG A 499 -3.35 7.35 10.51
N PRO A 500 -2.94 6.19 9.96
CA PRO A 500 -1.53 5.92 9.67
C PRO A 500 -0.86 6.93 8.72
N ARG A 501 -1.58 7.43 7.70
CA ARG A 501 -1.02 8.36 6.71
C ARG A 501 -0.67 9.73 7.29
N THR A 502 -1.50 10.26 8.20
CA THR A 502 -1.29 11.57 8.83
C THR A 502 -0.59 11.46 10.19
N GLY A 503 -0.57 10.27 10.79
CA GLY A 503 -0.11 10.05 12.16
C GLY A 503 -1.01 10.77 13.16
N SER A 504 -2.32 10.81 12.90
CA SER A 504 -3.28 11.52 13.75
C SER A 504 -4.08 10.56 14.60
N ILE A 505 -4.24 10.89 15.88
CA ILE A 505 -5.05 10.15 16.85
C ILE A 505 -6.24 11.02 17.26
N PHE A 506 -7.44 10.45 17.22
CA PHE A 506 -8.68 11.09 17.65
C PHE A 506 -9.45 10.15 18.58
N PHE A 507 -10.28 10.73 19.43
CA PHE A 507 -11.14 9.95 20.33
C PHE A 507 -12.61 10.13 19.97
N THR A 508 -13.42 9.20 20.44
CA THR A 508 -14.87 9.32 20.41
C THR A 508 -15.42 9.04 21.81
N ARG A 509 -16.58 9.60 22.13
CA ARG A 509 -17.35 9.24 23.32
C ARG A 509 -18.79 8.93 22.91
N ASN A 510 -19.27 7.75 23.28
CA ASN A 510 -20.61 7.26 22.95
C ASN A 510 -20.94 7.43 21.46
N GLY A 511 -19.97 7.10 20.60
CA GLY A 511 -20.10 7.20 19.14
C GLY A 511 -20.01 8.62 18.55
N LYS A 512 -19.79 9.67 19.36
CA LYS A 512 -19.54 11.02 18.87
C LYS A 512 -18.05 11.31 18.82
N LYS A 513 -17.56 11.77 17.66
CA LYS A 513 -16.14 12.15 17.47
C LYS A 513 -15.80 13.42 18.26
N LEU A 514 -14.66 13.38 18.96
CA LEU A 514 -14.01 14.50 19.64
C LEU A 514 -12.86 15.05 18.79
N ASP A 515 -12.16 16.07 19.28
CA ASP A 515 -11.07 16.74 18.54
C ASP A 515 -9.84 15.83 18.33
N GLU A 516 -9.00 16.14 17.34
CA GLU A 516 -7.76 15.39 17.12
C GLU A 516 -6.70 15.85 18.16
N ILE A 517 -6.04 14.90 18.82
CA ILE A 517 -5.15 15.20 19.96
C ILE A 517 -3.69 15.33 19.54
N ALA A 518 -3.27 14.47 18.61
CA ALA A 518 -1.90 14.42 18.15
C ALA A 518 -1.87 14.33 16.62
N HIS A 519 -0.84 14.93 16.03
CA HIS A 519 -0.55 14.88 14.61
C HIS A 519 0.92 14.48 14.38
N ASN A 520 1.25 14.02 13.18
CA ASN A 520 2.61 13.68 12.76
C ASN A 520 3.27 12.49 13.51
N LEU A 521 2.49 11.62 14.16
CA LEU A 521 2.97 10.37 14.78
C LEU A 521 2.99 9.20 13.78
N LYS A 522 3.85 9.30 12.77
CA LYS A 522 3.89 8.35 11.63
C LYS A 522 4.93 7.23 11.79
N SER A 523 6.05 7.52 12.44
CA SER A 523 7.16 6.57 12.55
C SER A 523 6.85 5.46 13.56
N GLN A 524 6.26 5.80 14.70
CA GLN A 524 6.06 4.86 15.80
C GLN A 524 4.98 3.81 15.50
N ASN A 525 5.18 2.59 16.00
CA ASN A 525 4.14 1.56 16.10
C ASN A 525 3.42 1.73 17.44
N PHE A 526 2.11 1.99 17.37
CA PHE A 526 1.29 2.18 18.56
C PHE A 526 0.51 0.92 18.89
N PHE A 527 0.38 0.67 20.18
CA PHE A 527 -0.39 -0.43 20.75
C PHE A 527 -1.56 0.16 21.53
N PRO A 528 -2.78 -0.36 21.36
CA PRO A 528 -3.89 -0.10 22.28
C PRO A 528 -3.50 -0.36 23.72
N THR A 529 -3.76 0.63 24.58
CA THR A 529 -3.37 0.58 26.00
C THR A 529 -4.49 1.16 26.85
N VAL A 530 -4.83 0.45 27.92
CA VAL A 530 -5.79 0.90 28.94
C VAL A 530 -5.07 0.87 30.29
N GLY A 531 -5.24 1.90 31.09
CA GLY A 531 -4.73 1.92 32.46
C GLY A 531 -5.74 2.51 33.44
N ALA A 532 -5.59 2.14 34.70
CA ALA A 532 -6.38 2.69 35.80
C ALA A 532 -5.52 2.80 37.07
N ASN A 533 -5.93 3.69 37.98
CA ASN A 533 -5.27 3.89 39.28
C ASN A 533 -6.08 3.35 40.48
N GLY A 534 -7.09 2.53 40.21
CA GLY A 534 -7.98 1.97 41.19
C GLY A 534 -8.94 0.95 40.55
N PRO A 535 -9.78 0.29 41.35
CA PRO A 535 -10.58 -0.82 40.88
C PRO A 535 -11.57 -0.37 39.81
N CYS A 536 -11.61 -1.05 38.67
CA CYS A 536 -12.58 -0.80 37.60
C CYS A 536 -12.60 -1.95 36.57
N THR A 537 -13.67 -2.01 35.77
CA THR A 537 -13.82 -3.03 34.74
C THR A 537 -14.06 -2.38 33.38
N VAL A 538 -13.22 -2.75 32.39
CA VAL A 538 -13.24 -2.18 31.04
C VAL A 538 -13.24 -3.31 30.02
N HIS A 539 -14.16 -3.29 29.06
CA HIS A 539 -14.17 -4.27 27.96
C HIS A 539 -13.84 -3.57 26.66
N VAL A 540 -12.89 -4.14 25.92
CA VAL A 540 -12.37 -3.54 24.70
C VAL A 540 -12.90 -4.26 23.46
N ASN A 541 -13.42 -3.48 22.51
CA ASN A 541 -13.84 -3.94 21.20
C ASN A 541 -12.84 -3.46 20.13
N PHE A 542 -12.08 -4.40 19.55
CA PHE A 542 -11.18 -4.17 18.42
C PHE A 542 -11.87 -4.32 17.05
N GLY A 543 -13.15 -4.69 17.04
CA GLY A 543 -13.95 -4.99 15.85
C GLY A 543 -14.56 -6.39 15.84
N GLN A 544 -14.52 -7.12 16.97
CA GLN A 544 -15.22 -8.40 17.13
C GLN A 544 -16.75 -8.23 17.22
N MET A 545 -17.21 -7.02 17.57
CA MET A 545 -18.62 -6.63 17.58
C MET A 545 -18.77 -5.27 16.88
N GLY A 546 -20.01 -4.90 16.56
CA GLY A 546 -20.29 -3.57 16.01
C GLY A 546 -19.89 -2.46 17.00
N PHE A 547 -19.32 -1.38 16.47
CA PHE A 547 -18.94 -0.20 17.24
C PHE A 547 -20.15 0.68 17.56
N VAL A 548 -20.08 1.48 18.62
CA VAL A 548 -21.06 2.56 18.85
C VAL A 548 -20.86 3.68 17.82
N PHE A 549 -19.63 3.87 17.34
CA PHE A 549 -19.34 4.84 16.30
C PHE A 549 -19.75 4.33 14.90
N ILE A 550 -20.84 4.88 14.37
CA ILE A 550 -21.46 4.43 13.12
C ILE A 550 -20.50 4.49 11.93
N GLU A 551 -19.69 5.55 11.84
CA GLU A 551 -18.73 5.71 10.74
C GLU A 551 -17.71 4.57 10.70
N ALA A 552 -17.25 4.10 11.87
CA ALA A 552 -16.32 2.98 11.98
C ALA A 552 -16.96 1.66 11.50
N ASN A 553 -18.26 1.46 11.72
CA ASN A 553 -18.98 0.28 11.22
C ASN A 553 -19.15 0.31 9.70
N VAL A 554 -19.65 1.43 9.17
CA VAL A 554 -19.93 1.58 7.74
C VAL A 554 -18.66 1.41 6.92
N LYS A 555 -17.55 1.97 7.42
CA LYS A 555 -16.25 1.93 6.75
C LYS A 555 -15.36 0.76 7.18
N LYS A 556 -15.83 -0.11 8.08
CA LYS A 556 -15.13 -1.30 8.59
C LYS A 556 -13.73 -0.99 9.13
N TRP A 557 -13.63 -0.06 10.07
CA TRP A 557 -12.37 0.43 10.64
C TRP A 557 -11.76 -0.45 11.74
N GLY A 558 -12.27 -1.67 11.97
CA GLY A 558 -11.67 -2.59 12.95
C GLY A 558 -10.21 -2.94 12.63
N LEU A 559 -9.48 -3.43 13.63
CA LEU A 559 -8.05 -3.73 13.49
C LEU A 559 -7.76 -4.84 12.48
N ALA A 560 -8.68 -5.79 12.33
CA ALA A 560 -8.65 -6.85 11.34
C ALA A 560 -10.09 -7.30 11.02
N PRO A 561 -10.30 -8.17 10.01
CA PRO A 561 -11.60 -8.77 9.76
C PRO A 561 -12.17 -9.48 10.99
N MET A 562 -13.49 -9.36 11.19
CA MET A 562 -14.20 -9.93 12.35
C MET A 562 -14.02 -11.45 12.49
N THR A 563 -13.93 -12.16 11.36
CA THR A 563 -13.66 -13.60 11.28
C THR A 563 -12.40 -13.82 10.44
N GLY A 564 -11.46 -14.60 10.96
CA GLY A 564 -10.30 -15.05 10.18
C GLY A 564 -10.65 -16.14 9.16
N SER A 565 -9.64 -16.66 8.47
CA SER A 565 -9.78 -17.72 7.45
C SER A 565 -9.99 -19.12 8.02
N LEU A 566 -9.83 -19.31 9.35
CA LEU A 566 -10.13 -20.57 10.02
C LEU A 566 -11.64 -20.87 9.96
N ALA A 567 -11.97 -22.06 9.46
CA ALA A 567 -13.31 -22.61 9.62
C ALA A 567 -13.62 -22.73 11.13
N PRO A 568 -14.86 -22.47 11.57
CA PRO A 568 -15.24 -22.70 12.96
C PRO A 568 -14.92 -24.16 13.34
N PRO A 569 -14.44 -24.41 14.58
CA PRO A 569 -14.21 -25.78 15.01
C PRO A 569 -15.50 -26.59 14.82
N PRO A 570 -15.40 -27.85 14.34
CA PRO A 570 -16.57 -28.70 14.21
C PRO A 570 -17.29 -28.76 15.56
N PRO A 571 -18.63 -28.72 15.58
CA PRO A 571 -19.38 -28.78 16.83
C PRO A 571 -19.01 -30.06 17.58
N TYR A 572 -18.42 -29.91 18.76
CA TYR A 572 -18.18 -31.03 19.66
C TYR A 572 -19.52 -31.66 20.02
N GLY A 573 -19.74 -32.91 19.61
CA GLY A 573 -20.92 -33.70 20.01
C GLY A 573 -21.79 -34.28 18.90
N SER A 574 -21.41 -34.23 17.62
CA SER A 574 -22.16 -34.96 16.58
C SER A 574 -21.25 -35.60 15.52
N GLU A 575 -20.59 -36.69 15.89
CA GLU A 575 -20.16 -37.68 14.91
C GLU A 575 -21.25 -38.75 14.80
N GLN A 576 -21.72 -39.03 13.58
CA GLN A 576 -22.56 -40.18 13.31
C GLN A 576 -21.75 -41.46 13.59
N GLY A 577 -22.00 -42.10 14.74
CA GLY A 577 -21.37 -43.38 15.10
C GLY A 577 -20.77 -43.44 16.50
N SER A 578 -20.80 -42.36 17.30
CA SER A 578 -20.39 -42.46 18.70
C SER A 578 -21.46 -43.18 19.52
N ILE A 579 -21.16 -44.41 19.93
CA ILE A 579 -21.93 -45.13 20.94
C ILE A 579 -21.61 -44.48 22.29
N LEU A 580 -22.59 -43.78 22.84
CA LEU A 580 -22.53 -43.28 24.20
C LEU A 580 -22.57 -44.49 25.15
N LEU A 581 -21.46 -44.79 25.82
CA LEU A 581 -21.43 -45.78 26.90
C LEU A 581 -22.21 -45.22 28.09
N GLU A 582 -23.35 -45.83 28.37
CA GLU A 582 -24.20 -45.56 29.53
C GLU A 582 -23.40 -45.82 30.82
N THR A 583 -23.05 -44.76 31.54
CA THR A 583 -22.62 -44.84 32.93
C THR A 583 -23.87 -44.97 33.81
N GLY A 584 -23.93 -46.08 34.55
CA GLY A 584 -25.11 -46.52 35.28
C GLY A 584 -25.46 -45.69 36.53
N ARG A 585 -26.79 -45.66 36.79
CA ARG A 585 -27.56 -45.58 38.05
C ARG A 585 -26.96 -44.72 39.19
N GLU A 586 -27.71 -43.83 39.85
CA GLU A 586 -28.99 -44.08 40.54
C GLU A 586 -29.51 -42.76 41.16
N GLY A 587 -30.84 -42.59 41.28
CA GLY A 587 -31.42 -41.82 42.39
C GLY A 587 -32.05 -40.44 42.14
N THR A 588 -33.38 -40.46 41.92
CA THR A 588 -34.39 -39.58 42.57
C THR A 588 -34.32 -38.04 42.42
N ARG A 589 -35.21 -37.46 41.60
CA ARG A 589 -36.54 -36.91 42.01
C ARG A 589 -37.19 -36.13 40.86
N GLN A 590 -38.43 -36.50 40.56
CA GLN A 590 -39.36 -35.69 39.76
C GLN A 590 -39.85 -34.46 40.56
N SER A 591 -40.10 -33.35 39.86
CA SER A 591 -41.34 -32.60 40.09
C SER A 591 -41.86 -31.97 38.80
N ALA A 592 -43.18 -31.96 38.75
CA ALA A 592 -44.05 -31.84 37.59
C ALA A 592 -44.32 -30.40 37.11
N TYR A 593 -44.81 -30.36 35.86
CA TYR A 593 -45.90 -29.52 35.33
C TYR A 593 -45.56 -28.30 34.44
N GLU A 594 -45.98 -28.44 33.17
CA GLU A 594 -46.13 -27.54 32.01
C GLU A 594 -47.37 -26.59 32.13
N PRO A 595 -47.82 -25.83 31.09
CA PRO A 595 -47.15 -24.95 30.10
C PRO A 595 -47.92 -23.60 29.87
N GLY A 596 -47.32 -22.66 29.11
CA GLY A 596 -48.00 -21.45 28.62
C GLY A 596 -47.61 -21.09 27.17
N HIS A 597 -48.56 -21.20 26.25
CA HIS A 597 -48.48 -20.94 24.80
C HIS A 597 -48.15 -19.46 24.47
N SER A 598 -47.49 -19.14 23.34
CA SER A 598 -48.18 -18.94 22.05
C SER A 598 -47.24 -18.86 20.84
N ARG A 599 -47.69 -19.51 19.76
CA ARG A 599 -47.08 -19.59 18.43
C ARG A 599 -47.36 -18.32 17.61
N THR A 600 -46.48 -17.99 16.67
CA THR A 600 -46.90 -17.77 15.26
C THR A 600 -45.84 -18.29 14.31
N ARG A 601 -46.28 -18.99 13.25
CA ARG A 601 -45.47 -19.75 12.29
C ARG A 601 -46.02 -19.47 10.90
N SER A 602 -45.16 -19.20 9.92
CA SER A 602 -45.28 -19.59 8.48
C SER A 602 -44.26 -18.78 7.68
N GLY A 603 -43.51 -19.29 6.71
CA GLY A 603 -43.46 -20.60 6.07
C GLY A 603 -42.58 -20.46 4.81
N LEU A 604 -41.54 -21.28 4.70
CA LEU A 604 -40.61 -21.32 3.55
C LEU A 604 -40.99 -22.50 2.65
N SER A 605 -41.34 -22.21 1.40
CA SER A 605 -41.62 -23.21 0.36
C SER A 605 -40.32 -23.67 -0.29
N ARG A 606 -40.09 -25.00 -0.33
CA ARG A 606 -39.03 -25.66 -1.09
C ARG A 606 -39.51 -25.96 -2.52
N ILE A 607 -38.63 -25.77 -3.50
CA ILE A 607 -38.73 -26.34 -4.85
C ILE A 607 -37.67 -27.45 -4.99
N PRO A 608 -38.01 -28.69 -5.36
CA PRO A 608 -37.04 -29.75 -5.64
C PRO A 608 -36.84 -29.99 -7.15
N GLY A 609 -35.58 -30.21 -7.55
CA GLY A 609 -35.23 -30.86 -8.83
C GLY A 609 -34.21 -30.10 -9.69
N PHE A 610 -32.92 -30.44 -9.54
CA PHE A 610 -32.00 -30.77 -10.65
C PHE A 610 -30.66 -31.24 -10.07
N SER A 611 -30.30 -32.48 -10.39
CA SER A 611 -29.00 -33.11 -10.19
C SER A 611 -28.00 -32.64 -11.27
N GLY A 612 -26.78 -32.31 -10.88
CA GLY A 612 -25.70 -31.96 -11.81
C GLY A 612 -24.33 -32.02 -11.14
N SER A 613 -23.62 -33.10 -11.43
CA SER A 613 -22.27 -33.49 -11.04
C SER A 613 -21.15 -32.54 -11.50
N SER A 614 -20.14 -32.31 -10.65
CA SER A 614 -18.76 -32.00 -11.07
C SER A 614 -17.76 -32.49 -9.98
N PRO A 615 -16.63 -33.11 -10.35
CA PRO A 615 -15.78 -33.87 -9.42
C PRO A 615 -14.82 -32.96 -8.63
N GLY A 616 -14.80 -33.13 -7.31
CA GLY A 616 -13.81 -32.50 -6.43
C GLY A 616 -12.42 -33.15 -6.55
N PRO A 617 -11.34 -32.44 -6.19
CA PRO A 617 -9.98 -32.94 -6.33
C PRO A 617 -9.67 -34.06 -5.33
N ILE A 618 -8.99 -35.09 -5.84
CA ILE A 618 -8.46 -36.26 -5.13
C ILE A 618 -7.35 -35.80 -4.17
N ARG A 619 -7.47 -36.14 -2.88
CA ARG A 619 -6.40 -35.94 -1.88
C ARG A 619 -5.40 -37.09 -1.94
N SER A 620 -4.11 -36.77 -1.86
CA SER A 620 -3.01 -37.72 -1.67
C SER A 620 -2.98 -38.26 -0.21
N PRO A 621 -2.59 -39.52 0.02
CA PRO A 621 -2.56 -40.11 1.35
C PRO A 621 -1.18 -39.89 2.00
N THR A 622 -1.14 -39.22 3.15
CA THR A 622 -0.04 -39.32 4.10
C THR A 622 -0.63 -39.35 5.50
N ASP A 623 -0.88 -40.55 6.00
CA ASP A 623 -1.04 -40.83 7.42
C ASP A 623 0.34 -40.69 8.07
N ILE A 624 0.47 -39.83 9.07
CA ILE A 624 1.61 -39.86 10.00
C ILE A 624 1.04 -40.15 11.38
N SER A 625 1.40 -41.32 11.89
CA SER A 625 0.99 -41.87 13.18
C SER A 625 1.70 -41.13 14.32
N LEU A 626 0.92 -40.61 15.27
CA LEU A 626 1.40 -40.07 16.55
C LEU A 626 1.78 -41.24 17.47
N ALA A 627 3.01 -41.73 17.34
CA ALA A 627 3.58 -42.67 18.30
C ALA A 627 5.10 -42.52 18.35
N GLN A 628 5.58 -41.48 19.06
CA GLN A 628 6.88 -41.45 19.74
C GLN A 628 7.03 -40.12 20.50
N LEU A 629 6.41 -40.05 21.67
CA LEU A 629 6.82 -39.12 22.73
C LEU A 629 7.15 -39.98 23.95
N VAL A 630 8.45 -40.16 24.20
CA VAL A 630 8.96 -40.73 25.45
C VAL A 630 9.40 -39.56 26.32
N HIS A 631 8.79 -39.48 27.50
CA HIS A 631 9.17 -38.64 28.62
C HIS A 631 10.64 -38.82 29.00
N ILE A 632 11.39 -37.72 29.20
CA ILE A 632 12.59 -37.73 30.02
C ILE A 632 12.41 -36.68 31.13
N SER A 633 12.59 -37.15 32.36
CA SER A 633 12.41 -36.42 33.62
C SER A 633 13.51 -35.41 33.87
N THR A 634 13.15 -34.33 34.53
CA THR A 634 14.03 -33.31 35.11
C THR A 634 14.76 -33.85 36.33
N GLN A 635 16.08 -33.66 36.39
CA GLN A 635 16.84 -33.34 37.62
C GLN A 635 18.31 -33.01 37.30
N ASP A 636 18.83 -32.06 38.08
CA ASP A 636 20.24 -31.69 38.30
C ASP A 636 20.90 -30.62 37.40
N LEU A 637 20.82 -29.37 37.90
CA LEU A 637 21.77 -28.25 37.72
C LEU A 637 23.05 -28.53 38.54
N PRO A 638 24.26 -28.03 38.17
CA PRO A 638 24.59 -26.63 38.48
C PRO A 638 25.63 -25.88 37.59
N SER A 639 25.51 -24.54 37.68
CA SER A 639 26.54 -23.49 37.82
C SER A 639 27.54 -23.12 36.69
N GLN A 640 27.45 -21.82 36.35
CA GLN A 640 28.52 -20.82 36.13
C GLN A 640 29.64 -21.07 35.11
N GLY A 641 29.85 -20.07 34.22
CA GLY A 641 31.18 -19.81 33.66
C GLY A 641 31.20 -19.20 32.26
N GLN A 642 31.42 -17.89 32.21
CA GLN A 642 32.09 -17.08 31.18
C GLN A 642 32.22 -17.58 29.73
N MET A 643 31.76 -16.71 28.82
CA MET A 643 32.21 -16.65 27.43
C MET A 643 33.71 -16.34 27.36
N ASP A 644 34.44 -17.12 26.58
CA ASP A 644 35.65 -16.63 25.91
C ASP A 644 35.70 -17.11 24.46
N THR A 645 36.16 -16.19 23.64
CA THR A 645 36.33 -16.20 22.19
C THR A 645 37.48 -17.10 21.74
N GLY A 646 37.35 -17.74 20.58
CA GLY A 646 38.50 -18.41 19.95
C GLY A 646 38.19 -19.13 18.65
N ASP A 647 38.69 -18.56 17.56
CA ASP A 647 38.80 -19.10 16.20
C ASP A 647 39.19 -20.58 16.14
N ILE A 648 38.55 -21.36 15.24
CA ILE A 648 39.22 -22.51 14.61
C ILE A 648 38.89 -22.60 13.11
N GLN A 649 39.97 -22.54 12.34
CA GLN A 649 40.12 -22.73 10.90
C GLN A 649 39.76 -24.17 10.45
N HIS A 650 39.38 -24.27 9.18
CA HIS A 650 39.31 -25.50 8.40
C HIS A 650 40.58 -26.37 8.51
N GLN A 651 40.41 -27.68 8.71
CA GLN A 651 40.92 -28.71 7.78
C GLN A 651 40.23 -30.09 7.99
N PRO A 652 40.21 -30.96 6.95
CA PRO A 652 39.29 -32.10 6.82
C PRO A 652 39.98 -33.46 7.04
N VAL A 653 39.27 -34.50 7.49
CA VAL A 653 39.58 -35.91 7.18
C VAL A 653 38.33 -36.80 7.25
N GLU A 654 38.10 -37.50 6.14
CA GLU A 654 37.50 -38.83 5.93
C GLU A 654 36.99 -39.63 7.14
N ASN A 655 35.77 -40.16 7.00
CA ASN A 655 35.50 -41.59 7.23
C ASN A 655 34.12 -41.98 6.67
N THR A 656 34.12 -42.74 5.57
CA THR A 656 32.98 -43.54 5.09
C THR A 656 33.13 -44.98 5.58
N PRO A 657 32.05 -45.60 6.06
CA PRO A 657 31.82 -47.02 5.85
C PRO A 657 30.65 -47.23 4.88
N GLN A 658 30.89 -48.10 3.91
CA GLN A 658 29.99 -48.54 2.85
C GLN A 658 28.85 -49.42 3.40
N GLY A 659 27.69 -49.35 2.74
CA GLY A 659 26.79 -50.51 2.60
C GLY A 659 25.31 -50.27 2.89
N GLN A 660 24.57 -49.68 1.94
CA GLN A 660 23.21 -50.12 1.62
C GLN A 660 22.76 -49.56 0.26
N GLN A 661 22.12 -50.42 -0.53
CA GLN A 661 21.74 -50.21 -1.92
C GLN A 661 20.68 -49.11 -2.06
N ILE A 662 20.93 -48.15 -2.95
CA ILE A 662 19.93 -47.17 -3.39
C ILE A 662 19.09 -47.81 -4.48
N ILE A 663 17.81 -48.09 -4.19
CA ILE A 663 16.81 -48.49 -5.17
C ILE A 663 16.32 -47.21 -5.87
N PRO A 664 16.51 -47.04 -7.20
CA PRO A 664 15.95 -45.89 -7.90
C PRO A 664 14.42 -46.06 -8.06
N PRO A 665 13.64 -44.95 -8.03
CA PRO A 665 12.20 -45.00 -8.24
C PRO A 665 11.87 -45.39 -9.71
N PRO A 666 10.74 -46.07 -9.96
CA PRO A 666 10.43 -46.63 -11.27
C PRO A 666 10.09 -45.56 -12.31
N GLU A 667 10.54 -45.82 -13.55
CA GLU A 667 10.24 -45.03 -14.75
C GLU A 667 8.75 -45.05 -15.09
N TYR A 668 8.19 -43.87 -15.37
CA TYR A 668 6.80 -43.72 -15.81
C TYR A 668 6.70 -43.86 -17.34
N SER A 669 5.96 -44.86 -17.80
CA SER A 669 5.63 -45.09 -19.21
C SER A 669 4.21 -44.57 -19.52
N SER A 670 4.08 -43.79 -20.59
CA SER A 670 2.80 -43.22 -21.05
C SER A 670 2.01 -44.24 -21.89
N PRO A 671 0.68 -44.39 -21.72
CA PRO A 671 -0.11 -45.22 -22.62
C PRO A 671 -0.32 -44.53 -23.97
N THR A 672 -0.01 -45.25 -25.05
CA THR A 672 -0.38 -44.89 -26.41
C THR A 672 -1.70 -45.55 -26.80
N GLY A 673 -2.53 -44.80 -27.55
CA GLY A 673 -3.23 -45.34 -28.71
C GLY A 673 -4.71 -45.69 -28.58
N SER A 674 -5.55 -44.86 -29.21
CA SER A 674 -6.37 -45.40 -30.31
C SER A 674 -6.47 -44.36 -31.44
N ARG A 675 -6.15 -44.85 -32.65
CA ARG A 675 -6.15 -44.15 -33.94
C ARG A 675 -7.54 -44.16 -34.57
N ARG A 676 -7.78 -43.18 -35.45
CA ARG A 676 -8.31 -43.25 -36.85
C ARG A 676 -9.27 -42.09 -37.09
N SER A 677 -8.91 -41.08 -37.87
CA SER A 677 -8.78 -40.99 -39.35
C SER A 677 -10.00 -40.30 -39.97
N SER A 678 -9.71 -39.18 -40.62
CA SER A 678 -10.42 -38.51 -41.72
C SER A 678 -11.44 -39.34 -42.51
N SER A 679 -12.57 -38.72 -42.85
CA SER A 679 -13.07 -38.68 -44.24
C SER A 679 -14.20 -37.65 -44.41
N GLU A 680 -14.21 -37.09 -45.61
CA GLU A 680 -15.17 -36.16 -46.20
C GLU A 680 -16.58 -36.78 -46.31
N GLY A 681 -17.61 -35.94 -46.45
CA GLY A 681 -18.94 -36.41 -46.86
C GLY A 681 -20.01 -35.33 -46.89
N ARG A 682 -20.27 -34.82 -48.09
CA ARG A 682 -21.45 -34.02 -48.49
C ARG A 682 -22.78 -34.71 -48.10
N GLY A 683 -23.85 -33.92 -47.98
CA GLY A 683 -25.22 -34.42 -48.16
C GLY A 683 -26.30 -33.50 -47.60
N GLU A 684 -26.95 -32.78 -48.51
CA GLU A 684 -28.22 -32.06 -48.34
C GLU A 684 -29.34 -33.04 -47.89
N ASP A 685 -30.30 -32.61 -47.06
CA ASP A 685 -31.64 -32.24 -47.54
C ASP A 685 -32.64 -31.91 -46.40
N HIS A 686 -33.44 -30.86 -46.67
CA HIS A 686 -34.87 -30.67 -46.38
C HIS A 686 -35.55 -31.40 -45.17
N GLN A 687 -36.37 -30.77 -44.31
CA GLN A 687 -37.63 -30.08 -44.66
C GLN A 687 -38.35 -29.54 -43.40
N ARG A 688 -39.15 -28.46 -43.61
CA ARG A 688 -40.38 -28.02 -42.89
C ARG A 688 -40.31 -27.15 -41.62
N ARG A 689 -40.67 -25.87 -41.84
CA ARG A 689 -41.33 -24.94 -40.90
C ARG A 689 -42.77 -25.42 -40.56
N PRO A 690 -43.47 -24.83 -39.57
CA PRO A 690 -44.19 -23.57 -39.80
C PRO A 690 -44.00 -22.49 -38.71
N THR A 691 -44.28 -21.26 -39.13
CA THR A 691 -44.21 -19.95 -38.48
C THR A 691 -45.50 -19.54 -37.79
N VAL A 692 -45.42 -18.82 -36.66
CA VAL A 692 -46.33 -17.76 -36.14
C VAL A 692 -45.50 -16.98 -35.09
N GLY A 693 -45.46 -15.66 -34.90
CA GLY A 693 -46.12 -14.47 -35.45
C GLY A 693 -45.39 -13.22 -34.86
N ARG A 694 -45.54 -12.06 -35.50
CA ARG A 694 -44.68 -10.86 -35.43
C ARG A 694 -45.46 -9.64 -34.89
N ALA A 695 -44.78 -8.72 -34.18
CA ALA A 695 -45.02 -7.25 -34.02
C ALA A 695 -44.44 -6.80 -32.65
N ASP A 696 -43.74 -5.68 -32.41
CA ASP A 696 -43.35 -4.47 -33.16
C ASP A 696 -42.07 -3.88 -32.53
N GLN A 697 -41.14 -3.38 -33.35
CA GLN A 697 -40.07 -2.44 -32.95
C GLN A 697 -39.92 -1.36 -34.04
N PRO A 698 -39.80 -0.06 -33.70
CA PRO A 698 -39.62 1.01 -34.68
C PRO A 698 -38.14 1.11 -35.16
N PRO A 699 -37.89 1.64 -36.38
CA PRO A 699 -36.56 1.65 -36.98
C PRO A 699 -35.67 2.80 -36.46
N ILE A 700 -34.37 2.50 -36.38
CA ILE A 700 -33.28 3.42 -36.03
C ILE A 700 -32.93 4.29 -37.27
N PRO A 701 -32.82 5.63 -37.16
CA PRO A 701 -32.48 6.49 -38.29
C PRO A 701 -31.03 6.33 -38.77
N THR A 702 -30.81 6.38 -40.09
CA THR A 702 -29.49 6.41 -40.73
C THR A 702 -28.88 7.81 -40.76
N TYR A 703 -27.55 7.86 -40.68
CA TYR A 703 -26.66 9.01 -40.44
C TYR A 703 -26.65 10.16 -41.48
N ALA A 704 -27.65 10.29 -42.33
CA ALA A 704 -27.69 11.27 -43.43
C ALA A 704 -28.70 12.42 -43.23
N GLU A 705 -29.51 12.41 -42.16
CA GLU A 705 -30.60 13.39 -41.95
C GLU A 705 -30.41 14.31 -40.73
N ALA A 706 -29.22 14.31 -40.08
CA ALA A 706 -28.94 15.12 -38.89
C ALA A 706 -28.08 16.38 -39.13
N ALA A 707 -27.98 16.85 -40.39
CA ALA A 707 -27.26 18.08 -40.72
C ALA A 707 -28.21 19.13 -41.33
N GLY A 708 -28.80 19.96 -40.48
CA GLY A 708 -29.45 21.21 -40.87
C GLY A 708 -28.47 22.39 -40.93
N PRO A 709 -28.77 23.45 -41.71
CA PRO A 709 -27.78 24.40 -42.22
C PRO A 709 -27.39 25.51 -41.23
N SER A 710 -26.17 25.99 -41.43
CA SER A 710 -25.52 27.19 -40.88
C SER A 710 -26.32 28.48 -41.09
N HIS A 711 -26.37 29.34 -40.07
CA HIS A 711 -26.60 30.78 -40.24
C HIS A 711 -25.73 31.61 -39.29
N SER A 712 -25.02 32.56 -39.93
CA SER A 712 -24.36 33.81 -39.47
C SER A 712 -23.37 33.76 -38.31
#